data_AF-A0A8B8LL07-F1
#
_entry.id   AF-A0A8B8LL07-F1
#
_cell.length_a   1.000
_cell.length_b   1.000
_cell.length_c   1.000
_cell.angle_alpha   90.00
_cell.angle_beta   90.00
_cell.angle_gamma   90.00
#
_symmetry.space_group_name_H-M   'P 1'
#
loop_
_entity.id
_entity.type
_entity.pdbx_description
1 polymer ?
#
loop_
_entity_poly.entity_id
_entity_poly.type
_entity_poly.pdbx_seq_one_letter_code
_entity_poly.pdbx_strand_id
1 'polypeptide(L)'
;MKSEMKKKRVTPIPKTPYNTNDHVKEGSRDELCISPSCFFCTMREPDASHRRAEIESCFKEMPEGENQEHVLVLSGLWNIAMSQPNDPEFPSLGIFKCMANLIHKGVNDRHWLLTNQNIYIPYYAAHIIGSYTMNKEEFAQLAVQSGVIPPLLELLRGKISWVEQRVAVRALGHLASYKSTFESVAQCEQEVVKLALDLASTCLEVVYVDFVAVKDVKKRLEYHRNLLTRGVGDLEMENRKAEEWCSQLQCWSLYLLNCFACKDRSLDLICKTVFLKDLCDMWGGLINHTSPAGVGLIRILCYSKIGRKSIAELPKVLMALGNLSRSSDDWQYIGIDCLVLLLKDPDTGYKVIDVAASYLVDLIELRSLGDKSNVGETITRVLLLDSKKLIFTNRQKVEATIQEVVDLKVDRRNKEKLMSEEKLEETRVLMSLIKQQANHMFRLGKVEEALVKYSEALDVCPLRFRTERMVLYSNKAQCNLLLKNADSAISDSTRALCLSNPVNTHGKSLWRRSQAYDMKGMAKESLMDCIMFMNGCIKSNETKRVKIPYYAARMISKQMDATWIFATARSKVKKTKELNQIGGDEDANEGNHEERPPDHKALMMMVMEKKNILMHGLSTISEEPFYAKEAGRRKMERARRRLKKGVVAQPT
;
A
#
# COMPACT_ATOMS: atom_id res chain seq x y z
N MET A 1 -4.29 50.36 40.06
CA MET A 1 -5.35 50.98 39.23
C MET A 1 -5.31 50.34 37.85
N LYS A 2 -6.46 49.81 37.41
CA LYS A 2 -6.69 49.09 36.14
C LYS A 2 -6.85 50.09 34.98
N SER A 3 -6.43 49.69 33.77
CA SER A 3 -6.91 50.24 32.48
C SER A 3 -6.56 49.22 31.38
N GLU A 4 -7.49 48.30 31.07
CA GLU A 4 -8.41 48.31 29.91
C GLU A 4 -7.79 47.82 28.58
N MET A 5 -7.96 46.52 28.30
CA MET A 5 -7.88 45.95 26.95
C MET A 5 -9.29 45.88 26.34
N LYS A 6 -9.52 46.64 25.25
CA LYS A 6 -10.73 46.56 24.43
C LYS A 6 -10.77 45.22 23.66
N LYS A 7 -11.70 44.34 24.00
CA LYS A 7 -12.12 43.21 23.16
C LYS A 7 -13.00 43.72 22.00
N LYS A 8 -12.56 43.52 20.75
CA LYS A 8 -13.44 43.68 19.57
C LYS A 8 -14.44 42.52 19.54
N ARG A 9 -15.73 42.88 19.44
CA ARG A 9 -16.88 41.97 19.28
C ARG A 9 -16.79 41.25 17.93
N VAL A 10 -16.87 39.92 17.97
CA VAL A 10 -17.17 39.08 16.79
C VAL A 10 -18.70 38.98 16.71
N THR A 11 -19.25 39.30 15.54
CA THR A 11 -20.68 39.14 15.20
C THR A 11 -21.05 37.64 15.15
N PRO A 12 -22.20 37.22 15.70
CA PRO A 12 -22.62 35.81 15.62
C PRO A 12 -23.08 35.47 14.20
N ILE A 13 -22.53 34.37 13.67
CA ILE A 13 -22.95 33.73 12.41
C ILE A 13 -24.32 33.05 12.65
N PRO A 14 -25.29 33.11 11.70
CA PRO A 14 -26.58 32.45 11.85
C PRO A 14 -26.42 30.93 11.93
N LYS A 15 -27.11 30.30 12.88
CA LYS A 15 -27.16 28.84 13.03
C LYS A 15 -28.12 28.24 12.01
N THR A 16 -27.65 27.32 11.16
CA THR A 16 -28.46 26.35 10.41
C THR A 16 -28.20 24.94 10.96
N PRO A 17 -29.19 24.02 10.87
CA PRO A 17 -29.16 22.75 11.61
C PRO A 17 -28.21 21.74 10.94
N TYR A 18 -27.80 20.72 11.69
CA TYR A 18 -26.88 19.63 11.33
C TYR A 18 -25.40 19.88 11.63
N ASN A 19 -25.09 19.83 12.93
CA ASN A 19 -23.80 19.39 13.44
C ASN A 19 -24.04 18.10 14.24
N THR A 20 -23.73 16.94 13.65
CA THR A 20 -23.71 15.66 14.36
C THR A 20 -22.38 15.54 15.10
N ASN A 21 -22.29 16.13 16.29
CA ASN A 21 -21.31 15.80 17.35
C ASN A 21 -21.55 16.61 18.63
N ASP A 22 -22.80 16.72 19.08
CA ASP A 22 -23.08 17.16 20.45
C ASP A 22 -23.87 16.08 21.19
N HIS A 23 -23.23 15.58 22.25
CA HIS A 23 -23.78 14.94 23.44
C HIS A 23 -25.22 14.45 23.39
N VAL A 24 -25.38 13.16 23.67
CA VAL A 24 -26.52 12.64 24.44
C VAL A 24 -26.65 13.51 25.71
N LYS A 25 -27.46 14.55 25.63
CA LYS A 25 -28.04 15.25 26.77
C LYS A 25 -29.47 14.78 26.86
N GLU A 26 -29.78 14.11 27.96
CA GLU A 26 -31.13 13.97 28.46
C GLU A 26 -31.82 15.34 28.47
N GLY A 27 -32.97 15.45 27.79
CA GLY A 27 -33.88 16.58 27.96
C GLY A 27 -34.27 17.34 26.68
N SER A 28 -35.06 16.71 25.81
CA SER A 28 -36.20 17.37 25.15
C SER A 28 -37.28 16.32 24.87
N ARG A 29 -38.41 16.46 25.58
CA ARG A 29 -39.58 15.59 25.52
C ARG A 29 -40.22 15.62 24.13
N ASP A 30 -40.62 14.42 23.67
CA ASP A 30 -41.78 14.12 22.84
C ASP A 30 -42.10 15.06 21.66
N GLU A 31 -41.38 14.91 20.55
CA GLU A 31 -42.05 14.91 19.24
C GLU A 31 -42.39 13.45 18.92
N LEU A 32 -43.67 13.10 19.05
CA LEU A 32 -44.21 11.79 18.67
C LEU A 32 -43.93 11.59 17.17
N CYS A 33 -43.10 10.60 16.84
CA CYS A 33 -42.91 10.19 15.45
C CYS A 33 -44.27 9.72 14.91
N ILE A 34 -44.77 10.38 13.86
CA ILE A 34 -46.10 10.13 13.30
C ILE A 34 -46.07 8.94 12.31
N SER A 35 -44.88 8.41 11.98
CA SER A 35 -44.71 7.29 11.05
C SER A 35 -44.92 5.94 11.76
N PRO A 36 -45.94 5.14 11.40
CA PRO A 36 -46.27 3.87 12.06
C PRO A 36 -45.24 2.74 11.88
N SER A 37 -44.11 3.01 11.22
CA SER A 37 -43.06 2.02 10.90
C SER A 37 -41.65 2.65 10.85
N CYS A 38 -41.41 3.70 11.63
CA CYS A 38 -40.11 4.36 11.68
C CYS A 38 -39.03 3.44 12.25
N PHE A 39 -38.04 3.07 11.43
CA PHE A 39 -36.91 2.23 11.83
C PHE A 39 -36.19 2.76 13.08
N PHE A 40 -36.06 4.08 13.24
CA PHE A 40 -35.40 4.66 14.42
C PHE A 40 -36.24 4.55 15.69
N CYS A 41 -37.58 4.52 15.58
CA CYS A 41 -38.47 4.24 16.69
C CYS A 41 -38.38 2.77 17.09
N THR A 42 -38.41 1.86 16.11
CA THR A 42 -38.17 0.43 16.33
C THR A 42 -36.83 0.19 17.02
N MET A 43 -35.74 0.84 16.61
CA MET A 43 -34.44 0.73 17.28
C MET A 43 -34.43 1.19 18.75
N ARG A 44 -35.42 2.00 19.17
CA ARG A 44 -35.59 2.48 20.55
C ARG A 44 -36.57 1.63 21.37
N GLU A 45 -37.23 0.64 20.76
CA GLU A 45 -38.14 -0.27 21.44
C GLU A 45 -37.39 -1.01 22.56
N PRO A 46 -37.79 -0.87 23.85
CA PRO A 46 -37.09 -1.50 24.96
C PRO A 46 -37.18 -3.03 24.93
N ASP A 47 -38.30 -3.61 24.46
CA ASP A 47 -38.44 -5.06 24.38
C ASP A 47 -37.61 -5.63 23.23
N ALA A 48 -36.63 -6.47 23.56
CA ALA A 48 -35.71 -7.02 22.58
C ALA A 48 -36.39 -7.98 21.59
N SER A 49 -37.45 -8.67 21.98
CA SER A 49 -38.14 -9.63 21.10
C SER A 49 -39.01 -8.90 20.08
N HIS A 50 -39.77 -7.90 20.54
CA HIS A 50 -40.57 -7.03 19.68
C HIS A 50 -39.67 -6.22 18.75
N ARG A 51 -38.61 -5.58 19.26
CA ARG A 51 -37.64 -4.85 18.43
C ARG A 51 -37.08 -5.72 17.30
N ARG A 52 -36.66 -6.95 17.61
CA ARG A 52 -36.12 -7.88 16.61
C ARG A 52 -37.15 -8.26 15.55
N ALA A 53 -38.39 -8.53 15.97
CA ALA A 53 -39.48 -8.86 15.05
C ALA A 53 -39.83 -7.68 14.11
N GLU A 54 -39.89 -6.47 14.64
CA GLU A 54 -40.12 -5.26 13.86
C GLU A 54 -38.99 -4.97 12.87
N ILE A 55 -37.72 -5.11 13.30
CA ILE A 55 -36.56 -4.97 12.41
C ILE A 55 -36.61 -6.00 11.27
N GLU A 56 -36.97 -7.24 11.58
CA GLU A 56 -37.13 -8.28 10.57
C GLU A 56 -38.23 -7.91 9.54
N SER A 57 -39.37 -7.38 10.00
CA SER A 57 -40.44 -6.89 9.12
C SER A 57 -39.95 -5.73 8.25
N CYS A 58 -39.27 -4.75 8.85
CA CYS A 58 -38.67 -3.64 8.13
C CYS A 58 -37.72 -4.11 7.02
N PHE A 59 -36.86 -5.10 7.28
CA PHE A 59 -35.95 -5.63 6.26
C PHE A 59 -36.67 -6.35 5.11
N LYS A 60 -37.83 -6.97 5.37
CA LYS A 60 -38.66 -7.59 4.33
C LYS A 60 -39.39 -6.56 3.48
N GLU A 61 -39.94 -5.51 4.09
CA GLU A 61 -40.78 -4.51 3.43
C GLU A 61 -39.97 -3.42 2.71
N MET A 62 -38.77 -3.08 3.20
CA MET A 62 -37.95 -1.98 2.68
C MET A 62 -37.66 -2.05 1.16
N PRO A 63 -37.36 -3.21 0.55
CA PRO A 63 -37.20 -3.30 -0.90
C PRO A 63 -38.49 -3.06 -1.70
N GLU A 64 -39.66 -3.31 -1.10
CA GLU A 64 -40.97 -3.19 -1.75
C GLU A 64 -41.50 -1.75 -1.67
N GLY A 65 -41.25 -1.05 -0.56
CA GLY A 65 -41.75 0.31 -0.32
C GLY A 65 -41.04 1.44 -1.12
N GLU A 66 -41.72 2.59 -1.18
CA GLU A 66 -41.23 3.85 -1.78
C GLU A 66 -40.98 4.94 -0.71
N ASN A 67 -40.50 4.56 0.48
CA ASN A 67 -40.27 5.50 1.57
C ASN A 67 -39.00 6.36 1.33
N GLN A 68 -39.16 7.68 1.44
CA GLN A 68 -38.07 8.66 1.31
C GLN A 68 -37.00 8.54 2.41
N GLU A 69 -37.31 7.91 3.54
CA GLU A 69 -36.40 7.79 4.69
C GLU A 69 -35.36 6.67 4.55
N HIS A 70 -35.47 5.80 3.51
CA HIS A 70 -34.59 4.64 3.34
C HIS A 70 -33.09 5.01 3.33
N VAL A 71 -32.71 6.15 2.76
CA VAL A 71 -31.30 6.58 2.72
C VAL A 71 -30.76 6.89 4.11
N LEU A 72 -31.57 7.54 4.96
CA LEU A 72 -31.19 7.84 6.34
C LEU A 72 -31.04 6.55 7.14
N VAL A 73 -31.98 5.62 6.98
CA VAL A 73 -31.94 4.29 7.62
C VAL A 73 -30.69 3.53 7.20
N LEU A 74 -30.40 3.44 5.90
CA LEU A 74 -29.22 2.73 5.38
C LEU A 74 -27.90 3.38 5.79
N SER A 75 -27.84 4.71 5.84
CA SER A 75 -26.68 5.44 6.37
C SER A 75 -26.45 5.10 7.85
N GLY A 76 -27.52 5.02 8.65
CA GLY A 76 -27.49 4.58 10.04
C GLY A 76 -27.00 3.13 10.18
N LEU A 77 -27.61 2.20 9.44
CA LEU A 77 -27.23 0.78 9.40
C LEU A 77 -25.77 0.58 9.00
N TRP A 78 -25.29 1.35 8.03
CA TRP A 78 -23.89 1.32 7.61
C TRP A 78 -22.93 1.77 8.73
N ASN A 79 -23.26 2.84 9.45
CA ASN A 79 -22.46 3.28 10.61
C ASN A 79 -22.42 2.21 11.71
N ILE A 80 -23.54 1.51 11.95
CA ILE A 80 -23.60 0.39 12.90
C ILE A 80 -22.73 -0.78 12.39
N ALA A 81 -22.89 -1.18 11.13
CA ALA A 81 -22.10 -2.26 10.52
C ALA A 81 -20.59 -1.98 10.56
N MET A 82 -20.17 -0.70 10.50
CA MET A 82 -18.76 -0.32 10.59
C MET A 82 -18.22 -0.26 12.02
N SER A 83 -19.05 0.15 12.99
CA SER A 83 -18.66 0.20 14.40
C SER A 83 -18.73 -1.17 15.08
N GLN A 84 -19.68 -2.02 14.66
CA GLN A 84 -19.97 -3.32 15.25
C GLN A 84 -20.09 -4.42 14.17
N PRO A 85 -19.03 -4.65 13.35
CA PRO A 85 -19.08 -5.59 12.22
C PRO A 85 -19.26 -7.06 12.63
N ASN A 86 -19.03 -7.37 13.90
CA ASN A 86 -19.10 -8.72 14.44
C ASN A 86 -20.43 -9.00 15.15
N ASP A 87 -21.31 -8.01 15.26
CA ASP A 87 -22.63 -8.15 15.89
C ASP A 87 -23.55 -8.98 14.98
N PRO A 88 -24.11 -10.11 15.46
CA PRO A 88 -25.00 -10.96 14.69
C PRO A 88 -26.43 -10.44 14.58
N GLU A 89 -26.83 -9.37 15.28
CA GLU A 89 -28.23 -8.93 15.34
C GLU A 89 -28.82 -8.75 13.93
N PHE A 90 -28.33 -7.80 13.14
CA PHE A 90 -28.88 -7.57 11.79
C PHE A 90 -28.61 -8.70 10.79
N PRO A 91 -27.41 -9.33 10.76
CA PRO A 91 -27.20 -10.56 9.98
C PRO A 91 -28.28 -11.61 10.23
N SER A 92 -28.60 -11.90 11.50
CA SER A 92 -29.60 -12.90 11.88
C SER A 92 -31.03 -12.54 11.49
N LEU A 93 -31.32 -11.26 11.26
CA LEU A 93 -32.65 -10.75 10.92
C LEU A 93 -32.85 -10.56 9.40
N GLY A 94 -31.90 -10.99 8.57
CA GLY A 94 -32.06 -10.99 7.11
C GLY A 94 -31.57 -9.71 6.40
N ILE A 95 -30.70 -8.91 7.02
CA ILE A 95 -30.16 -7.69 6.40
C ILE A 95 -29.51 -7.96 5.03
N PHE A 96 -28.82 -9.09 4.85
CA PHE A 96 -28.17 -9.40 3.57
C PHE A 96 -29.17 -9.57 2.42
N LYS A 97 -30.32 -10.21 2.69
CA LYS A 97 -31.37 -10.39 1.69
C LYS A 97 -32.01 -9.06 1.33
N CYS A 98 -32.27 -8.21 2.32
CA CYS A 98 -32.74 -6.84 2.12
C CYS A 98 -31.78 -6.03 1.24
N MET A 99 -30.48 -6.01 1.57
CA MET A 99 -29.46 -5.30 0.80
C MET A 99 -29.32 -5.82 -0.63
N ALA A 100 -29.36 -7.15 -0.82
CA ALA A 100 -29.31 -7.76 -2.16
C ALA A 100 -30.48 -7.30 -3.04
N ASN A 101 -31.70 -7.29 -2.49
CA ASN A 101 -32.91 -6.86 -3.20
C ASN A 101 -32.87 -5.36 -3.53
N LEU A 102 -32.37 -4.51 -2.62
CA LEU A 102 -32.24 -3.07 -2.85
C LEU A 102 -31.23 -2.75 -3.97
N ILE A 103 -30.09 -3.46 -4.00
CA ILE A 103 -29.13 -3.32 -5.10
C ILE A 103 -29.77 -3.77 -6.41
N HIS A 104 -30.45 -4.92 -6.41
CA HIS A 104 -31.12 -5.43 -7.61
C HIS A 104 -32.16 -4.44 -8.15
N LYS A 105 -32.98 -3.84 -7.28
CA LYS A 105 -33.96 -2.80 -7.65
C LYS A 105 -33.25 -1.57 -8.23
N GLY A 106 -32.22 -1.06 -7.56
CA GLY A 106 -31.47 0.10 -8.04
C GLY A 106 -30.76 -0.11 -9.37
N VAL A 107 -30.34 -1.33 -9.67
CA VAL A 107 -29.70 -1.67 -10.95
C VAL A 107 -30.70 -1.82 -12.09
N ASN A 108 -31.89 -2.35 -11.83
CA ASN A 108 -32.84 -2.74 -12.87
C ASN A 108 -34.00 -1.75 -13.07
N ASP A 109 -34.26 -0.88 -12.10
CA ASP A 109 -35.28 0.17 -12.18
C ASP A 109 -34.64 1.55 -12.12
N ARG A 110 -34.37 2.11 -13.31
CA ARG A 110 -33.76 3.43 -13.45
C ARG A 110 -34.71 4.54 -12.98
N HIS A 111 -36.02 4.38 -13.11
CA HIS A 111 -36.96 5.38 -12.66
C HIS A 111 -36.93 5.45 -11.13
N TRP A 112 -37.03 4.31 -10.46
CA TRP A 112 -36.90 4.23 -9.01
C TRP A 112 -35.56 4.77 -8.51
N LEU A 113 -34.45 4.43 -9.17
CA LEU A 113 -33.11 4.88 -8.76
C LEU A 113 -32.97 6.40 -8.79
N LEU A 114 -33.56 7.06 -9.79
CA LEU A 114 -33.47 8.51 -9.97
C LEU A 114 -34.53 9.29 -9.16
N THR A 115 -35.45 8.60 -8.51
CA THR A 115 -36.47 9.21 -7.65
C THR A 115 -35.89 9.55 -6.27
N ASN A 116 -36.17 10.77 -5.79
CA ASN A 116 -35.74 11.27 -4.49
C ASN A 116 -34.21 11.12 -4.26
N GLN A 117 -33.81 10.40 -3.20
CA GLN A 117 -32.42 10.12 -2.87
C GLN A 117 -32.07 8.62 -3.13
N ASN A 118 -32.84 7.89 -3.92
CA ASN A 118 -32.61 6.46 -4.09
C ASN A 118 -31.26 6.12 -4.74
N ILE A 119 -30.63 7.08 -5.43
CA ILE A 119 -29.29 6.97 -6.01
C ILE A 119 -28.20 6.55 -5.00
N TYR A 120 -28.37 6.88 -3.71
CA TYR A 120 -27.42 6.51 -2.66
C TYR A 120 -27.61 5.07 -2.14
N ILE A 121 -28.76 4.44 -2.41
CA ILE A 121 -29.16 3.16 -1.80
C ILE A 121 -28.22 2.02 -2.20
N PRO A 122 -27.89 1.79 -3.50
CA PRO A 122 -27.01 0.69 -3.89
C PRO A 122 -25.60 0.81 -3.27
N TYR A 123 -25.10 2.03 -3.11
CA TYR A 123 -23.83 2.29 -2.43
C TYR A 123 -23.86 1.83 -0.97
N TYR A 124 -24.83 2.29 -0.18
CA TYR A 124 -24.93 1.90 1.23
C TYR A 124 -25.18 0.40 1.39
N ALA A 125 -26.06 -0.18 0.57
CA ALA A 125 -26.40 -1.59 0.62
C ALA A 125 -25.18 -2.49 0.38
N ALA A 126 -24.39 -2.21 -0.67
CA ALA A 126 -23.16 -2.94 -0.95
C ALA A 126 -22.11 -2.74 0.15
N HIS A 127 -22.03 -1.53 0.72
CA HIS A 127 -21.09 -1.24 1.80
C HIS A 127 -21.46 -1.97 3.10
N ILE A 128 -22.75 -2.08 3.45
CA ILE A 128 -23.25 -2.85 4.60
C ILE A 128 -22.88 -4.32 4.44
N ILE A 129 -23.13 -4.92 3.27
CA ILE A 129 -22.76 -6.30 2.99
C ILE A 129 -21.26 -6.49 3.24
N GLY A 130 -20.42 -5.67 2.58
CA GLY A 130 -18.98 -5.76 2.73
C GLY A 130 -18.48 -5.52 4.16
N SER A 131 -19.18 -4.73 4.97
CA SER A 131 -18.82 -4.45 6.36
C SER A 131 -19.04 -5.65 7.29
N TYR A 132 -20.19 -6.33 7.21
CA TYR A 132 -20.45 -7.51 8.03
C TYR A 132 -19.63 -8.72 7.59
N THR A 133 -19.35 -8.86 6.29
CA THR A 133 -18.61 -10.03 5.79
C THR A 133 -17.10 -9.92 5.94
N MET A 134 -16.55 -8.85 6.53
CA MET A 134 -15.10 -8.61 6.52
C MET A 134 -14.31 -9.44 7.55
N ASN A 135 -14.94 -9.81 8.67
CA ASN A 135 -14.25 -10.43 9.81
C ASN A 135 -14.75 -11.84 10.15
N LYS A 136 -16.02 -12.16 9.86
CA LYS A 136 -16.66 -13.43 10.24
C LYS A 136 -17.03 -14.27 9.02
N GLU A 137 -16.45 -15.46 8.93
CA GLU A 137 -16.75 -16.43 7.86
C GLU A 137 -18.24 -16.84 7.85
N GLU A 138 -18.86 -17.00 9.02
CA GLU A 138 -20.30 -17.30 9.15
C GLU A 138 -21.19 -16.25 8.49
N PHE A 139 -20.83 -14.95 8.63
CA PHE A 139 -21.59 -13.86 8.02
C PHE A 139 -21.39 -13.84 6.50
N ALA A 140 -20.19 -14.16 6.02
CA ALA A 140 -19.95 -14.34 4.59
C ALA A 140 -20.80 -15.49 4.02
N GLN A 141 -20.90 -16.63 4.71
CA GLN A 141 -21.75 -17.75 4.29
C GLN A 141 -23.22 -17.35 4.22
N LEU A 142 -23.73 -16.67 5.26
CA LEU A 142 -25.11 -16.20 5.28
C LEU A 142 -25.40 -15.19 4.17
N ALA A 143 -24.45 -14.28 3.88
CA ALA A 143 -24.57 -13.33 2.78
C ALA A 143 -24.66 -14.05 1.42
N VAL A 144 -23.79 -15.04 1.17
CA VAL A 144 -23.83 -15.85 -0.05
C VAL A 144 -25.16 -16.60 -0.18
N GLN A 145 -25.64 -17.24 0.89
CA GLN A 145 -26.95 -17.92 0.92
C GLN A 145 -28.12 -16.95 0.65
N SER A 146 -27.97 -15.68 1.05
CA SER A 146 -28.96 -14.63 0.81
C SER A 146 -28.96 -14.09 -0.63
N GLY A 147 -28.05 -14.56 -1.49
CA GLY A 147 -28.00 -14.21 -2.91
C GLY A 147 -27.35 -12.86 -3.21
N VAL A 148 -26.37 -12.42 -2.42
CA VAL A 148 -25.71 -11.11 -2.61
C VAL A 148 -24.79 -11.05 -3.84
N ILE A 149 -24.27 -12.18 -4.34
CA ILE A 149 -23.23 -12.19 -5.39
C ILE A 149 -23.74 -11.59 -6.72
N PRO A 150 -24.87 -12.03 -7.30
CA PRO A 150 -25.35 -11.47 -8.57
C PRO A 150 -25.54 -9.94 -8.54
N PRO A 151 -26.25 -9.33 -7.56
CA PRO A 151 -26.40 -7.87 -7.53
C PRO A 151 -25.08 -7.12 -7.30
N LEU A 152 -24.15 -7.67 -6.50
CA LEU A 152 -22.81 -7.08 -6.36
C LEU A 152 -22.01 -7.12 -7.68
N LEU A 153 -22.16 -8.20 -8.45
CA LEU A 153 -21.52 -8.32 -9.76
C LEU A 153 -22.06 -7.30 -10.76
N GLU A 154 -23.36 -6.99 -10.72
CA GLU A 154 -23.95 -5.90 -11.53
C GLU A 154 -23.34 -4.53 -11.22
N LEU A 155 -23.12 -4.24 -9.93
CA LEU A 155 -22.42 -3.01 -9.54
C LEU A 155 -20.97 -3.02 -10.01
N LEU A 156 -20.27 -4.16 -9.90
CA LEU A 156 -18.89 -4.32 -10.37
C LEU A 156 -18.76 -4.06 -11.88
N ARG A 157 -19.76 -4.47 -12.68
CA ARG A 157 -19.84 -4.16 -14.12
C ARG A 157 -19.96 -2.66 -14.44
N GLY A 158 -20.16 -1.81 -13.43
CA GLY A 158 -20.24 -0.37 -13.61
C GLY A 158 -21.62 0.11 -14.06
N LYS A 159 -22.70 -0.62 -13.76
CA LYS A 159 -24.07 -0.22 -14.13
C LYS A 159 -24.53 1.11 -13.50
N ILE A 160 -23.85 1.60 -12.47
CA ILE A 160 -24.14 2.89 -11.84
C ILE A 160 -22.93 3.82 -11.99
N SER A 161 -21.91 3.68 -11.14
CA SER A 161 -20.68 4.48 -11.25
C SER A 161 -19.49 3.80 -10.57
N TRP A 162 -18.31 4.42 -10.68
CA TRP A 162 -17.09 3.99 -9.98
C TRP A 162 -17.24 3.97 -8.45
N VAL A 163 -18.17 4.76 -7.89
CA VAL A 163 -18.44 4.79 -6.45
C VAL A 163 -19.05 3.47 -5.98
N GLU A 164 -20.00 2.92 -6.73
CA GLU A 164 -20.61 1.63 -6.45
C GLU A 164 -19.67 0.46 -6.79
N GLN A 165 -18.88 0.57 -7.87
CA GLN A 165 -17.83 -0.41 -8.17
C GLN A 165 -16.85 -0.57 -7.00
N ARG A 166 -16.48 0.53 -6.34
CA ARG A 166 -15.58 0.53 -5.17
C ARG A 166 -16.12 -0.33 -4.03
N VAL A 167 -17.37 -0.16 -3.65
CA VAL A 167 -17.96 -0.93 -2.54
C VAL A 167 -18.29 -2.36 -2.94
N ALA A 168 -18.66 -2.59 -4.21
CA ALA A 168 -18.92 -3.91 -4.75
C ALA A 168 -17.66 -4.79 -4.79
N VAL A 169 -16.54 -4.26 -5.30
CA VAL A 169 -15.28 -5.00 -5.36
C VAL A 169 -14.75 -5.35 -3.96
N ARG A 170 -14.95 -4.45 -2.97
CA ARG A 170 -14.63 -4.72 -1.56
C ARG A 170 -15.46 -5.88 -1.01
N ALA A 171 -16.78 -5.84 -1.18
CA ALA A 171 -17.67 -6.89 -0.69
C ALA A 171 -17.34 -8.25 -1.32
N LEU A 172 -17.16 -8.29 -2.66
CA LEU A 172 -16.76 -9.50 -3.37
C LEU A 172 -15.38 -10.02 -2.92
N GLY A 173 -14.44 -9.11 -2.62
CA GLY A 173 -13.14 -9.44 -2.04
C GLY A 173 -13.26 -10.19 -0.71
N HIS A 174 -14.07 -9.69 0.22
CA HIS A 174 -14.31 -10.37 1.50
C HIS A 174 -15.03 -11.72 1.32
N LEU A 175 -15.96 -11.82 0.37
CA LEU A 175 -16.60 -13.11 0.07
C LEU A 175 -15.62 -14.10 -0.56
N ALA A 176 -14.66 -13.65 -1.35
CA ALA A 176 -13.64 -14.50 -1.99
C ALA A 176 -12.47 -14.87 -1.06
N SER A 177 -12.29 -14.16 0.06
CA SER A 177 -11.18 -14.41 0.98
C SER A 177 -11.35 -15.70 1.76
N TYR A 178 -12.57 -16.03 2.18
CA TYR A 178 -12.85 -17.26 2.94
C TYR A 178 -12.92 -18.50 2.06
N LYS A 179 -12.47 -19.63 2.62
CA LYS A 179 -12.49 -20.91 1.91
C LYS A 179 -13.92 -21.39 1.65
N SER A 180 -14.84 -21.20 2.60
CA SER A 180 -16.21 -21.71 2.48
C SER A 180 -17.07 -20.97 1.44
N THR A 181 -16.78 -19.70 1.17
CA THR A 181 -17.56 -18.87 0.23
C THR A 181 -16.86 -18.65 -1.11
N PHE A 182 -15.58 -18.98 -1.22
CA PHE A 182 -14.80 -18.75 -2.44
C PHE A 182 -15.42 -19.41 -3.68
N GLU A 183 -15.84 -20.67 -3.58
CA GLU A 183 -16.39 -21.38 -4.76
C GLU A 183 -17.66 -20.72 -5.29
N SER A 184 -18.48 -20.10 -4.44
CA SER A 184 -19.66 -19.35 -4.87
C SER A 184 -19.29 -18.10 -5.68
N VAL A 185 -18.23 -17.38 -5.29
CA VAL A 185 -17.71 -16.26 -6.10
C VAL A 185 -17.04 -16.77 -7.38
N ALA A 186 -16.35 -17.91 -7.30
CA ALA A 186 -15.64 -18.51 -8.42
C ALA A 186 -16.57 -19.11 -9.49
N GLN A 187 -17.87 -19.27 -9.24
CA GLN A 187 -18.86 -19.60 -10.28
C GLN A 187 -18.85 -18.58 -11.44
N CYS A 188 -18.52 -17.31 -11.14
CA CYS A 188 -18.36 -16.24 -12.13
C CYS A 188 -16.88 -15.86 -12.33
N GLU A 189 -15.93 -16.77 -12.06
CA GLU A 189 -14.47 -16.50 -12.00
C GLU A 189 -13.96 -15.68 -13.20
N GLN A 190 -14.23 -16.13 -14.42
CA GLN A 190 -13.71 -15.49 -15.64
C GLN A 190 -14.17 -14.04 -15.76
N GLU A 191 -15.41 -13.76 -15.38
CA GLU A 191 -15.98 -12.42 -15.44
C GLU A 191 -15.43 -11.54 -14.30
N VAL A 192 -15.48 -12.05 -13.06
CA VAL A 192 -15.02 -11.34 -11.87
C VAL A 192 -13.55 -10.94 -11.99
N VAL A 193 -12.69 -11.85 -12.46
CA VAL A 193 -11.26 -11.59 -12.64
C VAL A 193 -11.03 -10.55 -13.73
N LYS A 194 -11.74 -10.61 -14.88
CA LYS A 194 -11.60 -9.60 -15.94
C LYS A 194 -12.02 -8.22 -15.46
N LEU A 195 -13.18 -8.11 -14.81
CA LEU A 195 -13.65 -6.83 -14.26
C LEU A 195 -12.68 -6.26 -13.23
N ALA A 196 -12.11 -7.11 -12.35
CA ALA A 196 -11.13 -6.66 -11.37
C ALA A 196 -9.79 -6.23 -12.00
N LEU A 197 -9.33 -6.91 -13.06
CA LEU A 197 -8.16 -6.50 -13.84
C LEU A 197 -8.38 -5.15 -14.51
N ASP A 198 -9.54 -4.98 -15.15
CA ASP A 198 -9.91 -3.75 -15.86
C ASP A 198 -10.03 -2.58 -14.87
N LEU A 199 -10.70 -2.79 -13.73
CA LEU A 199 -10.82 -1.78 -12.67
C LEU A 199 -9.46 -1.39 -12.10
N ALA A 200 -8.60 -2.34 -11.74
CA ALA A 200 -7.28 -2.05 -11.21
C ALA A 200 -6.43 -1.21 -12.20
N SER A 201 -6.61 -1.44 -13.49
CA SER A 201 -5.83 -0.80 -14.56
C SER A 201 -6.36 0.57 -14.98
N THR A 202 -7.68 0.80 -14.87
CA THR A 202 -8.33 1.98 -15.47
C THR A 202 -8.92 2.96 -14.46
N CYS A 203 -9.15 2.57 -13.21
CA CYS A 203 -9.90 3.38 -12.25
C CYS A 203 -9.29 4.77 -12.00
N LEU A 204 -7.96 4.89 -12.01
CA LEU A 204 -7.29 6.18 -11.85
C LEU A 204 -7.63 7.15 -12.98
N GLU A 205 -7.72 6.65 -14.21
CA GLU A 205 -8.08 7.47 -15.37
C GLU A 205 -9.56 7.86 -15.33
N VAL A 206 -10.44 6.91 -15.05
CA VAL A 206 -11.90 7.13 -14.93
C VAL A 206 -12.21 8.17 -13.86
N VAL A 207 -11.73 7.98 -12.62
CA VAL A 207 -12.02 8.92 -11.52
C VAL A 207 -11.39 10.28 -11.78
N TYR A 208 -10.22 10.33 -12.40
CA TYR A 208 -9.61 11.61 -12.76
C TYR A 208 -10.46 12.36 -13.77
N VAL A 209 -10.84 11.73 -14.88
CA VAL A 209 -11.59 12.37 -15.96
C VAL A 209 -13.00 12.76 -15.51
N ASP A 210 -13.71 11.85 -14.85
CA ASP A 210 -15.12 12.02 -14.51
C ASP A 210 -15.34 12.94 -13.31
N PHE A 211 -14.33 13.10 -12.45
CA PHE A 211 -14.48 13.85 -11.20
C PHE A 211 -13.37 14.88 -10.96
N VAL A 212 -12.11 14.45 -10.86
CA VAL A 212 -11.02 15.33 -10.40
C VAL A 212 -10.70 16.45 -11.39
N ALA A 213 -10.69 16.14 -12.70
CA ALA A 213 -10.41 17.08 -13.79
C ALA A 213 -11.56 18.06 -14.06
N VAL A 214 -12.76 17.78 -13.52
CA VAL A 214 -13.93 18.64 -13.66
C VAL A 214 -13.78 19.84 -12.72
N LYS A 215 -13.32 20.97 -13.28
CA LYS A 215 -13.10 22.22 -12.54
C LYS A 215 -14.38 22.90 -12.09
N ASP A 216 -15.43 22.82 -12.90
CA ASP A 216 -16.75 23.34 -12.55
C ASP A 216 -17.44 22.38 -11.58
N VAL A 217 -17.47 22.76 -10.31
CA VAL A 217 -18.08 21.98 -9.23
C VAL A 217 -19.55 21.66 -9.50
N LYS A 218 -20.27 22.49 -10.26
CA LYS A 218 -21.67 22.26 -10.62
C LYS A 218 -21.85 21.13 -11.65
N LYS A 219 -20.79 20.78 -12.39
CA LYS A 219 -20.79 19.68 -13.36
C LYS A 219 -20.43 18.33 -12.74
N ARG A 220 -19.88 18.33 -11.52
CA ARG A 220 -19.66 17.09 -10.76
C ARG A 220 -20.99 16.55 -10.26
N LEU A 221 -21.17 15.24 -10.34
CA LEU A 221 -22.37 14.58 -9.82
C LEU A 221 -22.54 14.88 -8.33
N GLU A 222 -23.68 15.47 -7.96
CA GLU A 222 -23.95 15.96 -6.61
C GLU A 222 -23.84 14.83 -5.57
N TYR A 223 -24.38 13.65 -5.90
CA TYR A 223 -24.35 12.51 -4.98
C TYR A 223 -22.93 11.98 -4.72
N HIS A 224 -22.02 12.07 -5.70
CA HIS A 224 -20.60 11.74 -5.48
C HIS A 224 -19.96 12.70 -4.48
N ARG A 225 -20.20 14.00 -4.65
CA ARG A 225 -19.69 15.04 -3.74
C ARG A 225 -20.21 14.80 -2.33
N ASN A 226 -21.52 14.59 -2.19
CA ASN A 226 -22.18 14.35 -0.91
C ASN A 226 -21.65 13.06 -0.24
N LEU A 227 -21.40 11.99 -0.99
CA LEU A 227 -20.80 10.77 -0.44
C LEU A 227 -19.35 10.97 0.02
N LEU A 228 -18.56 11.74 -0.71
CA LEU A 228 -17.14 12.00 -0.42
C LEU A 228 -16.95 12.90 0.81
N THR A 229 -17.76 13.95 0.93
CA THR A 229 -17.56 15.03 1.92
C THR A 229 -18.70 15.21 2.91
N ARG A 230 -19.79 14.43 2.78
CA ARG A 230 -21.05 14.62 3.53
C ARG A 230 -21.63 16.03 3.37
N GLY A 231 -21.39 16.66 2.22
CA GLY A 231 -21.81 18.02 1.92
C GLY A 231 -20.96 19.12 2.59
N VAL A 232 -19.84 18.76 3.23
CA VAL A 232 -18.97 19.69 3.97
C VAL A 232 -17.55 19.65 3.40
N GLY A 233 -17.11 20.72 2.75
CA GLY A 233 -15.72 20.81 2.28
C GLY A 233 -15.58 21.71 1.06
N ASP A 234 -14.34 22.12 0.80
CA ASP A 234 -13.97 22.82 -0.42
C ASP A 234 -13.56 21.84 -1.53
N LEU A 235 -13.26 22.39 -2.71
CA LEU A 235 -12.81 21.63 -3.87
C LEU A 235 -11.56 20.78 -3.57
N GLU A 236 -10.66 21.28 -2.72
CA GLU A 236 -9.45 20.55 -2.33
C GLU A 236 -9.78 19.31 -1.51
N MET A 237 -10.70 19.43 -0.54
CA MET A 237 -11.18 18.29 0.24
C MET A 237 -11.86 17.24 -0.63
N GLU A 238 -12.71 17.65 -1.58
CA GLU A 238 -13.35 16.75 -2.55
C GLU A 238 -12.29 15.97 -3.35
N ASN A 239 -11.29 16.67 -3.89
CA ASN A 239 -10.21 16.05 -4.67
C ASN A 239 -9.39 15.06 -3.84
N ARG A 240 -9.07 15.42 -2.59
CA ARG A 240 -8.33 14.55 -1.66
C ARG A 240 -9.13 13.29 -1.32
N LYS A 241 -10.44 13.41 -1.12
CA LYS A 241 -11.32 12.26 -0.87
C LYS A 241 -11.48 11.38 -2.10
N ALA A 242 -11.56 11.99 -3.29
CA ALA A 242 -11.58 11.23 -4.54
C ALA A 242 -10.27 10.46 -4.75
N GLU A 243 -9.12 11.06 -4.41
CA GLU A 243 -7.81 10.40 -4.42
C GLU A 243 -7.79 9.18 -3.47
N GLU A 244 -8.24 9.36 -2.23
CA GLU A 244 -8.36 8.28 -1.24
C GLU A 244 -9.25 7.14 -1.76
N TRP A 245 -10.43 7.46 -2.26
CA TRP A 245 -11.39 6.46 -2.74
C TRP A 245 -10.92 5.75 -4.02
N CYS A 246 -10.22 6.46 -4.91
CA CYS A 246 -9.66 5.85 -6.10
C CYS A 246 -8.52 4.88 -5.76
N SER A 247 -7.64 5.26 -4.83
CA SER A 247 -6.62 4.35 -4.30
C SER A 247 -7.23 3.11 -3.65
N GLN A 248 -8.30 3.27 -2.85
CA GLN A 248 -9.05 2.15 -2.29
C GLN A 248 -9.63 1.25 -3.38
N LEU A 249 -10.25 1.82 -4.42
CA LEU A 249 -10.80 1.06 -5.55
C LEU A 249 -9.72 0.23 -6.25
N GLN A 250 -8.55 0.80 -6.56
CA GLN A 250 -7.45 0.05 -7.15
C GLN A 250 -6.96 -1.07 -6.22
N CYS A 251 -6.68 -0.75 -4.96
CA CYS A 251 -6.16 -1.73 -3.99
C CYS A 251 -7.15 -2.85 -3.67
N TRP A 252 -8.45 -2.57 -3.58
CA TRP A 252 -9.48 -3.59 -3.35
C TRP A 252 -9.70 -4.47 -4.59
N SER A 253 -9.52 -3.93 -5.79
CA SER A 253 -9.50 -4.72 -7.02
C SER A 253 -8.31 -5.69 -7.03
N LEU A 254 -7.12 -5.20 -6.65
CA LEU A 254 -5.93 -6.05 -6.49
C LEU A 254 -6.09 -7.09 -5.38
N TYR A 255 -6.78 -6.75 -4.29
CA TYR A 255 -7.11 -7.68 -3.22
C TYR A 255 -8.03 -8.82 -3.71
N LEU A 256 -9.06 -8.51 -4.49
CA LEU A 256 -9.91 -9.53 -5.09
C LEU A 256 -9.09 -10.46 -6.02
N LEU A 257 -8.21 -9.92 -6.85
CA LEU A 257 -7.29 -10.72 -7.67
C LEU A 257 -6.35 -11.59 -6.82
N ASN A 258 -5.86 -11.08 -5.68
CA ASN A 258 -5.08 -11.86 -4.73
C ASN A 258 -5.85 -13.07 -4.21
N CYS A 259 -7.15 -12.95 -3.93
CA CYS A 259 -7.98 -14.06 -3.45
C CYS A 259 -8.05 -15.23 -4.44
N PHE A 260 -7.98 -14.96 -5.75
CA PHE A 260 -7.90 -15.98 -6.80
C PHE A 260 -6.47 -16.50 -6.97
N ALA A 261 -5.49 -15.60 -7.09
CA ALA A 261 -4.09 -15.96 -7.30
C ALA A 261 -3.52 -16.85 -6.18
N CYS A 262 -3.88 -16.58 -4.92
CA CYS A 262 -3.41 -17.38 -3.78
C CYS A 262 -3.96 -18.82 -3.76
N LYS A 263 -5.04 -19.07 -4.52
CA LYS A 263 -5.67 -20.38 -4.73
C LYS A 263 -5.27 -21.02 -6.06
N ASP A 264 -4.23 -20.50 -6.72
CA ASP A 264 -3.75 -20.95 -8.02
C ASP A 264 -4.85 -20.89 -9.13
N ARG A 265 -5.80 -19.95 -9.02
CA ARG A 265 -6.93 -19.74 -9.96
C ARG A 265 -6.66 -18.54 -10.90
N SER A 266 -7.16 -18.61 -12.14
CA SER A 266 -7.04 -17.58 -13.19
C SER A 266 -5.63 -17.01 -13.42
N LEU A 267 -4.58 -17.80 -13.18
CA LEU A 267 -3.20 -17.35 -13.34
C LEU A 267 -2.86 -17.00 -14.81
N ASP A 268 -3.54 -17.62 -15.77
CA ASP A 268 -3.43 -17.34 -17.20
C ASP A 268 -3.91 -15.91 -17.56
N LEU A 269 -4.90 -15.39 -16.82
CA LEU A 269 -5.37 -14.01 -16.98
C LEU A 269 -4.48 -13.03 -16.21
N ILE A 270 -4.18 -13.35 -14.94
CA ILE A 270 -3.45 -12.44 -14.04
C ILE A 270 -1.98 -12.30 -14.44
N CYS A 271 -1.35 -13.35 -14.98
CA CYS A 271 0.06 -13.32 -15.38
C CYS A 271 0.29 -12.76 -16.79
N LYS A 272 -0.70 -12.10 -17.40
CA LYS A 272 -0.51 -11.45 -18.71
C LYS A 272 0.55 -10.36 -18.61
N THR A 273 1.42 -10.32 -19.62
CA THR A 273 2.59 -9.44 -19.67
C THR A 273 2.26 -7.96 -19.47
N VAL A 274 1.16 -7.46 -20.05
CA VAL A 274 0.75 -6.05 -19.92
C VAL A 274 0.43 -5.75 -18.46
N PHE A 275 -0.48 -6.51 -17.87
CA PHE A 275 -0.90 -6.30 -16.49
C PHE A 275 0.25 -6.43 -15.48
N LEU A 276 1.13 -7.43 -15.64
CA LEU A 276 2.30 -7.58 -14.78
C LEU A 276 3.24 -6.37 -14.80
N LYS A 277 3.39 -5.70 -15.96
CA LYS A 277 4.18 -4.47 -16.08
C LYS A 277 3.51 -3.30 -15.39
N ASP A 278 2.18 -3.24 -15.41
CA ASP A 278 1.41 -2.15 -14.81
C ASP A 278 1.36 -2.29 -13.27
N LEU A 279 1.35 -3.53 -12.75
CA LEU A 279 1.40 -3.79 -11.29
C LEU A 279 2.56 -3.10 -10.58
N CYS A 280 3.70 -2.92 -11.25
CA CYS A 280 4.85 -2.21 -10.68
C CYS A 280 4.55 -0.74 -10.37
N ASP A 281 3.64 -0.13 -11.12
CA ASP A 281 3.28 1.28 -11.01
C ASP A 281 2.04 1.48 -10.11
N MET A 282 1.30 0.41 -9.79
CA MET A 282 0.14 0.40 -8.89
C MET A 282 0.56 0.35 -7.42
N TRP A 283 1.16 1.43 -6.91
CA TRP A 283 1.73 1.46 -5.56
C TRP A 283 0.78 1.98 -4.46
N GLY A 284 -0.46 2.34 -4.80
CA GLY A 284 -1.50 2.74 -3.83
C GLY A 284 -1.41 4.17 -3.29
N GLY A 285 -0.35 4.92 -3.61
CA GLY A 285 -0.15 6.28 -3.12
C GLY A 285 0.19 6.36 -1.62
N LEU A 286 0.35 7.57 -1.08
CA LEU A 286 0.69 7.77 0.34
C LEU A 286 -0.50 7.56 1.30
N ILE A 287 -1.73 7.71 0.80
CA ILE A 287 -2.94 7.69 1.64
C ILE A 287 -3.25 6.27 2.13
N ASN A 288 -3.08 5.26 1.27
CA ASN A 288 -3.43 3.86 1.53
C ASN A 288 -2.22 3.01 1.97
N HIS A 289 -1.53 3.48 3.01
CA HIS A 289 -0.29 2.89 3.53
C HIS A 289 -0.42 1.48 4.10
N THR A 290 -1.64 0.96 4.32
CA THR A 290 -1.87 -0.41 4.82
C THR A 290 -1.92 -1.46 3.72
N SER A 291 -2.01 -1.07 2.45
CA SER A 291 -2.08 -2.01 1.32
C SER A 291 -0.70 -2.17 0.66
N PRO A 292 -0.22 -3.40 0.44
CA PRO A 292 0.95 -3.66 -0.40
C PRO A 292 0.66 -3.47 -1.89
N ALA A 293 -0.57 -3.11 -2.27
CA ALA A 293 -1.01 -2.81 -3.63
C ALA A 293 -0.46 -3.82 -4.67
N GLY A 294 0.10 -3.35 -5.78
CA GLY A 294 0.56 -4.20 -6.88
C GLY A 294 1.70 -5.15 -6.48
N VAL A 295 2.61 -4.72 -5.60
CA VAL A 295 3.71 -5.60 -5.15
C VAL A 295 3.22 -6.74 -4.26
N GLY A 296 2.11 -6.54 -3.54
CA GLY A 296 1.41 -7.60 -2.82
C GLY A 296 0.99 -8.74 -3.77
N LEU A 297 0.39 -8.39 -4.92
CA LEU A 297 0.00 -9.39 -5.92
C LEU A 297 1.21 -10.06 -6.57
N ILE A 298 2.25 -9.30 -6.91
CA ILE A 298 3.51 -9.87 -7.43
C ILE A 298 4.09 -10.91 -6.46
N ARG A 299 4.03 -10.65 -5.15
CA ARG A 299 4.48 -11.59 -4.12
C ARG A 299 3.66 -12.88 -4.12
N ILE A 300 2.34 -12.77 -4.16
CA ILE A 300 1.46 -13.95 -4.23
C ILE A 300 1.76 -14.79 -5.48
N LEU A 301 1.94 -14.14 -6.63
CA LEU A 301 2.28 -14.80 -7.88
C LEU A 301 3.63 -15.53 -7.80
N CYS A 302 4.62 -14.99 -7.07
CA CYS A 302 5.90 -15.66 -6.83
C CYS A 302 5.78 -16.99 -6.07
N TYR A 303 4.69 -17.25 -5.34
CA TYR A 303 4.49 -18.57 -4.72
C TYR A 303 4.04 -19.65 -5.72
N SER A 304 3.51 -19.26 -6.89
CA SER A 304 3.11 -20.18 -7.96
C SER A 304 4.24 -20.39 -8.98
N LYS A 305 4.30 -21.57 -9.61
CA LYS A 305 5.29 -21.84 -10.68
C LYS A 305 5.04 -20.98 -11.92
N ILE A 306 3.77 -20.83 -12.30
CA ILE A 306 3.34 -20.03 -13.47
C ILE A 306 3.70 -18.55 -13.27
N GLY A 307 3.41 -18.00 -12.08
CA GLY A 307 3.73 -16.62 -11.74
C GLY A 307 5.23 -16.36 -11.72
N ARG A 308 6.05 -17.23 -11.13
CA ARG A 308 7.52 -17.09 -11.19
C ARG A 308 8.05 -17.10 -12.61
N LYS A 309 7.61 -18.04 -13.45
CA LYS A 309 8.02 -18.09 -14.86
C LYS A 309 7.68 -16.78 -15.58
N SER A 310 6.44 -16.29 -15.40
CA SER A 310 5.96 -15.06 -16.04
C SER A 310 6.71 -13.82 -15.56
N ILE A 311 6.98 -13.69 -14.26
CA ILE A 311 7.72 -12.57 -13.67
C ILE A 311 9.19 -12.59 -14.10
N ALA A 312 9.82 -13.76 -14.12
CA ALA A 312 11.23 -13.92 -14.50
C ALA A 312 11.53 -13.51 -15.95
N GLU A 313 10.50 -13.46 -16.80
CA GLU A 313 10.61 -13.05 -18.21
C GLU A 313 10.44 -11.53 -18.41
N LEU A 314 10.18 -10.76 -17.34
CA LEU A 314 9.87 -9.34 -17.42
C LEU A 314 10.91 -8.45 -16.72
N PRO A 315 11.89 -7.88 -17.46
CA PRO A 315 12.92 -7.02 -16.89
C PRO A 315 12.37 -5.83 -16.09
N LYS A 316 11.28 -5.19 -16.54
CA LYS A 316 10.63 -4.08 -15.81
C LYS A 316 10.25 -4.50 -14.38
N VAL A 317 9.66 -5.69 -14.24
CA VAL A 317 9.20 -6.21 -12.94
C VAL A 317 10.38 -6.55 -12.04
N LEU A 318 11.43 -7.18 -12.60
CA LEU A 318 12.65 -7.49 -11.85
C LEU A 318 13.38 -6.24 -11.35
N MET A 319 13.48 -5.20 -12.19
CA MET A 319 14.05 -3.91 -11.78
C MET A 319 13.20 -3.23 -10.70
N ALA A 320 11.87 -3.25 -10.82
CA ALA A 320 10.98 -2.71 -9.80
C ALA A 320 11.13 -3.43 -8.44
N LEU A 321 11.23 -4.77 -8.44
CA LEU A 321 11.50 -5.55 -7.23
C LEU A 321 12.89 -5.25 -6.65
N GLY A 322 13.90 -5.08 -7.50
CA GLY A 322 15.24 -4.64 -7.12
C GLY A 322 15.24 -3.27 -6.46
N ASN A 323 14.59 -2.29 -7.08
CA ASN A 323 14.45 -0.94 -6.56
C ASN A 323 13.72 -0.94 -5.20
N LEU A 324 12.61 -1.69 -5.11
CA LEU A 324 11.87 -1.86 -3.85
C LEU A 324 12.76 -2.47 -2.75
N SER A 325 13.57 -3.48 -3.07
CA SER A 325 14.47 -4.13 -2.10
C SER A 325 15.51 -3.17 -1.49
N ARG A 326 15.88 -2.10 -2.22
CA ARG A 326 16.78 -1.03 -1.76
C ARG A 326 16.05 0.23 -1.29
N SER A 327 14.72 0.25 -1.25
CA SER A 327 13.95 1.43 -0.86
C SER A 327 13.80 1.56 0.66
N SER A 328 13.28 2.70 1.13
CA SER A 328 12.78 2.87 2.51
C SER A 328 11.27 2.62 2.63
N ASP A 329 10.66 1.98 1.63
CA ASP A 329 9.26 1.61 1.64
C ASP A 329 9.01 0.55 2.74
N ASP A 330 7.86 0.60 3.40
CA ASP A 330 7.48 -0.38 4.43
C ASP A 330 7.39 -1.80 3.80
N TRP A 331 7.22 -1.90 2.48
CA TRP A 331 7.22 -3.13 1.70
C TRP A 331 8.60 -3.60 1.21
N GLN A 332 9.71 -3.02 1.68
CA GLN A 332 11.08 -3.37 1.27
C GLN A 332 11.33 -4.90 1.31
N TYR A 333 10.86 -5.58 2.36
CA TYR A 333 11.05 -7.03 2.49
C TYR A 333 10.35 -7.82 1.39
N ILE A 334 9.22 -7.36 0.86
CA ILE A 334 8.51 -8.03 -0.24
C ILE A 334 9.39 -8.09 -1.49
N GLY A 335 10.10 -7.00 -1.81
CA GLY A 335 11.06 -6.97 -2.91
C GLY A 335 12.17 -8.01 -2.73
N ILE A 336 12.74 -8.09 -1.52
CA ILE A 336 13.76 -9.09 -1.17
C ILE A 336 13.21 -10.51 -1.31
N ASP A 337 12.03 -10.78 -0.72
CA ASP A 337 11.40 -12.11 -0.72
C ASP A 337 11.11 -12.59 -2.14
N CYS A 338 10.55 -11.73 -3.01
CA CYS A 338 10.29 -12.07 -4.40
C CYS A 338 11.56 -12.42 -5.17
N LEU A 339 12.61 -11.61 -5.07
CA LEU A 339 13.90 -11.90 -5.74
C LEU A 339 14.52 -13.21 -5.23
N VAL A 340 14.44 -13.46 -3.92
CA VAL A 340 14.91 -14.70 -3.31
C VAL A 340 14.10 -15.92 -3.78
N LEU A 341 12.77 -15.80 -3.90
CA LEU A 341 11.91 -16.87 -4.41
C LEU A 341 12.22 -17.21 -5.88
N LEU A 342 12.48 -16.19 -6.70
CA LEU A 342 12.84 -16.36 -8.12
C LEU A 342 14.24 -16.98 -8.29
N LEU A 343 15.21 -16.61 -7.44
CA LEU A 343 16.54 -17.19 -7.45
C LEU A 343 16.54 -18.67 -7.06
N LYS A 344 15.80 -19.02 -6.01
CA LYS A 344 15.73 -20.40 -5.48
C LYS A 344 15.05 -21.38 -6.42
N ASP A 345 14.21 -20.91 -7.35
CA ASP A 345 13.52 -21.77 -8.30
C ASP A 345 14.49 -22.17 -9.45
N PRO A 346 14.77 -23.47 -9.65
CA PRO A 346 15.66 -23.94 -10.71
C PRO A 346 15.27 -23.46 -12.11
N ASP A 347 13.98 -23.26 -12.38
CA ASP A 347 13.46 -22.89 -13.70
C ASP A 347 13.66 -21.39 -14.02
N THR A 348 13.83 -20.54 -13.00
CA THR A 348 13.91 -19.08 -13.16
C THR A 348 15.23 -18.49 -12.67
N GLY A 349 15.94 -19.16 -11.74
CA GLY A 349 17.11 -18.61 -11.06
C GLY A 349 18.20 -18.13 -12.01
N TYR A 350 18.52 -18.92 -13.04
CA TYR A 350 19.54 -18.55 -14.04
C TYR A 350 19.15 -17.35 -14.92
N LYS A 351 17.84 -17.12 -15.12
CA LYS A 351 17.35 -15.96 -15.89
C LYS A 351 17.48 -14.67 -15.10
N VAL A 352 17.20 -14.73 -13.79
CA VAL A 352 17.09 -13.53 -12.96
C VAL A 352 18.36 -13.16 -12.21
N ILE A 353 19.35 -14.06 -12.13
CA ILE A 353 20.51 -13.87 -11.26
C ILE A 353 21.28 -12.57 -11.53
N ASP A 354 21.46 -12.17 -12.79
CA ASP A 354 22.19 -10.94 -13.14
C ASP A 354 21.56 -9.71 -12.49
N VAL A 355 20.23 -9.62 -12.60
CA VAL A 355 19.46 -8.51 -12.03
C VAL A 355 19.42 -8.67 -10.52
N ALA A 356 18.95 -9.80 -10.01
CA ALA A 356 18.74 -10.02 -8.58
C ALA A 356 20.03 -9.87 -7.75
N ALA A 357 21.15 -10.45 -8.20
CA ALA A 357 22.44 -10.34 -7.51
C ALA A 357 22.92 -8.88 -7.42
N SER A 358 22.75 -8.10 -8.50
CA SER A 358 23.16 -6.70 -8.52
C SER A 358 22.46 -5.86 -7.44
N TYR A 359 21.21 -6.18 -7.09
CA TYR A 359 20.46 -5.51 -6.02
C TYR A 359 20.72 -6.09 -4.64
N LEU A 360 20.67 -7.42 -4.52
CA LEU A 360 20.73 -8.12 -3.24
C LEU A 360 22.11 -8.05 -2.58
N VAL A 361 23.20 -7.87 -3.33
CA VAL A 361 24.56 -7.72 -2.78
C VAL A 361 24.65 -6.55 -1.78
N ASP A 362 23.91 -5.48 -2.00
CA ASP A 362 23.91 -4.30 -1.11
C ASP A 362 23.25 -4.55 0.25
N LEU A 363 22.53 -5.68 0.38
CA LEU A 363 21.71 -6.03 1.53
C LEU A 363 22.31 -7.18 2.38
N ILE A 364 23.47 -7.72 2.02
CA ILE A 364 24.08 -8.89 2.70
C ILE A 364 24.52 -8.62 4.15
N GLU A 365 24.70 -7.35 4.52
CA GLU A 365 25.03 -6.89 5.88
C GLU A 365 23.79 -6.49 6.72
N LEU A 366 22.58 -6.63 6.14
CA LEU A 366 21.30 -6.37 6.81
C LEU A 366 21.02 -7.46 7.86
N ARG A 367 20.87 -7.06 9.13
CA ARG A 367 20.63 -8.02 10.24
C ARG A 367 19.17 -8.39 10.37
N SER A 368 18.29 -7.40 10.45
CA SER A 368 16.85 -7.58 10.62
C SER A 368 16.08 -6.54 9.82
N LEU A 369 14.83 -6.86 9.49
CA LEU A 369 13.89 -5.95 8.84
C LEU A 369 12.48 -6.29 9.33
N GLY A 370 11.89 -5.40 10.13
CA GLY A 370 10.70 -5.73 10.93
C GLY A 370 10.96 -6.96 11.81
N ASP A 371 10.02 -7.90 11.81
CA ASP A 371 10.11 -9.16 12.58
C ASP A 371 11.05 -10.21 11.95
N LYS A 372 11.63 -9.92 10.78
CA LYS A 372 12.52 -10.85 10.09
C LYS A 372 13.96 -10.64 10.55
N SER A 373 14.57 -11.68 11.10
CA SER A 373 15.99 -11.72 11.45
C SER A 373 16.80 -12.48 10.39
N ASN A 374 18.13 -12.28 10.38
CA ASN A 374 19.07 -12.96 9.50
C ASN A 374 18.81 -12.75 7.99
N VAL A 375 18.30 -11.57 7.62
CA VAL A 375 17.95 -11.26 6.23
C VAL A 375 19.18 -11.33 5.32
N GLY A 376 20.25 -10.61 5.65
CA GLY A 376 21.48 -10.59 4.87
C GLY A 376 22.19 -11.95 4.79
N GLU A 377 22.08 -12.77 5.83
CA GLU A 377 22.61 -14.15 5.83
C GLU A 377 21.81 -15.06 4.88
N THR A 378 20.48 -14.90 4.86
CA THR A 378 19.60 -15.62 3.93
C THR A 378 19.95 -15.26 2.48
N ILE A 379 20.14 -13.97 2.20
CA ILE A 379 20.55 -13.47 0.88
C ILE A 379 21.91 -14.08 0.49
N THR A 380 22.90 -13.99 1.38
CA THR A 380 24.25 -14.54 1.16
C THR A 380 24.18 -16.01 0.78
N ARG A 381 23.41 -16.82 1.53
CA ARG A 381 23.26 -18.25 1.26
C ARG A 381 22.66 -18.51 -0.12
N VAL A 382 21.62 -17.77 -0.51
CA VAL A 382 20.95 -17.96 -1.80
C VAL A 382 21.90 -17.62 -2.96
N LEU A 383 22.59 -16.49 -2.89
CA LEU A 383 23.55 -16.07 -3.91
C LEU A 383 24.69 -17.10 -4.06
N LEU A 384 25.21 -17.66 -2.97
CA LEU A 384 26.31 -18.63 -3.00
C LEU A 384 25.88 -20.07 -3.37
N LEU A 385 24.65 -20.47 -3.08
CA LEU A 385 24.14 -21.81 -3.43
C LEU A 385 23.80 -21.91 -4.92
N ASP A 386 23.18 -20.86 -5.46
CA ASP A 386 22.76 -20.87 -6.87
C ASP A 386 23.91 -20.51 -7.81
N SER A 387 24.92 -19.74 -7.38
CA SER A 387 26.13 -19.50 -8.18
C SER A 387 26.89 -20.78 -8.52
N LYS A 388 26.94 -21.77 -7.61
CA LYS A 388 27.56 -23.08 -7.86
C LYS A 388 26.85 -23.89 -8.96
N LYS A 389 25.55 -23.66 -9.18
CA LYS A 389 24.79 -24.29 -10.27
C LYS A 389 24.98 -23.58 -11.61
N LEU A 390 25.48 -22.34 -11.57
CA LEU A 390 25.52 -21.39 -12.69
C LEU A 390 26.92 -21.22 -13.32
N ILE A 391 27.93 -21.94 -12.81
CA ILE A 391 29.32 -21.97 -13.30
C ILE A 391 29.42 -22.23 -14.82
N PHE A 392 28.36 -22.74 -15.45
CA PHE A 392 28.28 -22.99 -16.89
C PHE A 392 27.89 -21.79 -17.78
N THR A 393 27.61 -20.59 -17.25
CA THR A 393 26.99 -19.50 -18.05
C THR A 393 27.88 -18.32 -18.44
N ASN A 394 29.19 -18.31 -18.12
CA ASN A 394 30.18 -17.31 -18.58
C ASN A 394 29.74 -15.84 -18.41
N ARG A 395 29.14 -15.50 -17.24
CA ARG A 395 28.65 -14.15 -16.93
C ARG A 395 29.60 -13.41 -15.98
N GLN A 396 30.61 -12.75 -16.56
CA GLN A 396 31.66 -12.01 -15.83
C GLN A 396 31.12 -11.06 -14.75
N LYS A 397 30.01 -10.36 -15.01
CA LYS A 397 29.41 -9.42 -14.06
C LYS A 397 28.86 -10.11 -12.80
N VAL A 398 28.22 -11.26 -12.98
CA VAL A 398 27.71 -12.06 -11.84
C VAL A 398 28.86 -12.65 -11.06
N GLU A 399 29.86 -13.18 -11.75
CA GLU A 399 31.06 -13.73 -11.10
C GLU A 399 31.74 -12.69 -10.19
N ALA A 400 31.91 -11.45 -10.67
CA ALA A 400 32.44 -10.35 -9.86
C ALA A 400 31.56 -10.04 -8.63
N THR A 401 30.22 -10.04 -8.78
CA THR A 401 29.30 -9.82 -7.66
C THR A 401 29.35 -10.96 -6.65
N ILE A 402 29.44 -12.21 -7.12
CA ILE A 402 29.55 -13.37 -6.25
C ILE A 402 30.89 -13.39 -5.52
N GLN A 403 31.98 -13.03 -6.20
CA GLN A 403 33.29 -12.89 -5.59
C GLN A 403 33.27 -11.82 -4.48
N GLU A 404 32.64 -10.67 -4.72
CA GLU A 404 32.45 -9.64 -3.70
C GLU A 404 31.72 -10.20 -2.46
N VAL A 405 30.67 -11.00 -2.65
CA VAL A 405 29.95 -11.65 -1.54
C VAL A 405 30.87 -12.61 -0.78
N VAL A 406 31.68 -13.42 -1.48
CA VAL A 406 32.66 -14.33 -0.86
C VAL A 406 33.68 -13.53 -0.04
N ASP A 407 34.28 -12.51 -0.61
CA ASP A 407 35.31 -11.68 0.03
C ASP A 407 34.76 -11.01 1.31
N LEU A 408 33.56 -10.43 1.22
CA LEU A 408 32.93 -9.71 2.32
C LEU A 408 32.37 -10.64 3.41
N LYS A 409 31.71 -11.74 3.06
CA LYS A 409 30.94 -12.54 4.04
C LYS A 409 31.63 -13.82 4.48
N VAL A 410 32.49 -14.39 3.66
CA VAL A 410 33.21 -15.64 3.96
C VAL A 410 34.62 -15.32 4.44
N ASP A 411 35.43 -14.71 3.58
CA ASP A 411 36.86 -14.55 3.83
C ASP A 411 37.14 -13.56 4.94
N ARG A 412 36.53 -12.37 4.89
CA ARG A 412 36.68 -11.36 5.93
C ARG A 412 36.18 -11.84 7.29
N ARG A 413 35.04 -12.54 7.33
CA ARG A 413 34.48 -13.11 8.56
C ARG A 413 35.40 -14.17 9.16
N ASN A 414 36.04 -14.99 8.33
CA ASN A 414 36.99 -16.01 8.78
C ASN A 414 38.30 -15.37 9.28
N LYS A 415 38.83 -14.37 8.57
CA LYS A 415 39.99 -13.57 9.01
C LYS A 415 39.73 -12.93 10.37
N GLU A 416 38.57 -12.30 10.55
CA GLU A 416 38.19 -11.64 11.80
C GLU A 416 38.07 -12.58 13.00
N LYS A 417 37.63 -13.83 12.80
CA LYS A 417 37.56 -14.83 13.89
C LYS A 417 38.93 -15.20 14.45
N LEU A 418 39.98 -15.07 13.63
CA LEU A 418 41.36 -15.42 13.98
C LEU A 418 42.16 -14.20 14.49
N MET A 419 41.57 -13.00 14.55
CA MET A 419 42.28 -11.80 15.00
C MET A 419 42.27 -11.65 16.53
N SER A 420 43.42 -11.26 17.09
CA SER A 420 43.56 -10.83 18.48
C SER A 420 42.93 -9.45 18.71
N GLU A 421 42.65 -9.13 19.97
CA GLU A 421 42.09 -7.82 20.36
C GLU A 421 43.05 -6.66 20.05
N GLU A 422 44.35 -6.87 20.22
CA GLU A 422 45.40 -5.91 19.86
C GLU A 422 45.37 -5.58 18.36
N LYS A 423 45.35 -6.60 17.50
CA LYS A 423 45.29 -6.44 16.04
C LYS A 423 44.00 -5.74 15.58
N LEU A 424 42.90 -5.93 16.31
CA LEU A 424 41.64 -5.23 16.04
C LEU A 424 41.75 -3.74 16.32
N GLU A 425 42.40 -3.35 17.41
CA GLU A 425 42.61 -1.94 17.73
C GLU A 425 43.63 -1.30 16.77
N GLU A 426 44.71 -2.00 16.40
CA GLU A 426 45.62 -1.54 15.33
C GLU A 426 44.87 -1.26 14.02
N THR A 427 44.01 -2.20 13.62
CA THR A 427 43.18 -2.06 12.41
C THR A 427 42.21 -0.88 12.54
N ARG A 428 41.68 -0.64 13.74
CA ARG A 428 40.80 0.51 14.02
C ARG A 428 41.54 1.84 13.87
N VAL A 429 42.75 1.94 14.43
CA VAL A 429 43.60 3.13 14.31
C VAL A 429 43.97 3.38 12.85
N LEU A 430 44.40 2.34 12.13
CA LEU A 430 44.71 2.42 10.70
C LEU A 430 43.52 2.90 9.88
N MET A 431 42.34 2.30 10.07
CA MET A 431 41.10 2.72 9.41
C MET A 431 40.76 4.19 9.72
N SER A 432 40.94 4.63 10.96
CA SER A 432 40.69 6.01 11.37
C SER A 432 41.62 7.00 10.65
N LEU A 433 42.91 6.64 10.51
CA LEU A 433 43.90 7.44 9.77
C LEU A 433 43.54 7.56 8.29
N ILE A 434 43.22 6.45 7.61
CA ILE A 434 42.81 6.46 6.20
C ILE A 434 41.53 7.30 6.02
N LYS A 435 40.55 7.18 6.93
CA LYS A 435 39.34 8.01 6.93
C LYS A 435 39.67 9.50 7.07
N GLN A 436 40.62 9.87 7.92
CA GLN A 436 41.05 11.26 8.08
C GLN A 436 41.69 11.80 6.79
N GLN A 437 42.53 11.00 6.12
CA GLN A 437 43.09 11.33 4.81
C GLN A 437 41.99 11.51 3.76
N ALA A 438 41.03 10.58 3.69
CA ALA A 438 39.88 10.70 2.79
C ALA A 438 39.08 11.98 3.04
N ASN A 439 38.80 12.29 4.31
CA ASN A 439 38.12 13.53 4.69
C ASN A 439 38.93 14.79 4.31
N HIS A 440 40.26 14.73 4.40
CA HIS A 440 41.13 15.83 3.98
C HIS A 440 41.06 16.05 2.47
N MET A 441 41.21 14.99 1.67
CA MET A 441 41.06 15.06 0.20
C MET A 441 39.68 15.58 -0.20
N PHE A 442 38.62 15.11 0.47
CA PHE A 442 37.26 15.58 0.23
C PHE A 442 37.12 17.09 0.48
N ARG A 443 37.70 17.62 1.57
CA ARG A 443 37.69 19.06 1.86
C ARG A 443 38.49 19.90 0.85
N LEU A 444 39.52 19.31 0.24
CA LEU A 444 40.29 19.94 -0.83
C LEU A 444 39.57 19.90 -2.20
N GLY A 445 38.39 19.29 -2.29
CA GLY A 445 37.66 19.13 -3.55
C GLY A 445 38.18 18.00 -4.44
N LYS A 446 39.16 17.21 -3.97
CA LYS A 446 39.70 16.03 -4.67
C LYS A 446 38.78 14.83 -4.43
N VAL A 447 37.61 14.84 -5.04
CA VAL A 447 36.52 13.90 -4.75
C VAL A 447 36.87 12.47 -5.16
N GLU A 448 37.54 12.28 -6.30
CA GLU A 448 37.97 10.97 -6.81
C GLU A 448 39.02 10.34 -5.89
N GLU A 449 40.02 11.12 -5.45
CA GLU A 449 41.03 10.65 -4.49
C GLU A 449 40.38 10.29 -3.13
N ALA A 450 39.42 11.08 -2.68
CA ALA A 450 38.65 10.79 -1.47
C ALA A 450 37.84 9.49 -1.61
N LEU A 451 37.23 9.24 -2.77
CA LEU A 451 36.47 8.02 -3.07
C LEU A 451 37.36 6.77 -2.95
N VAL A 452 38.56 6.82 -3.52
CA VAL A 452 39.55 5.74 -3.41
C VAL A 452 39.92 5.50 -1.96
N LYS A 453 40.25 6.56 -1.21
CA LYS A 453 40.63 6.46 0.21
C LYS A 453 39.51 5.95 1.11
N TYR A 454 38.25 6.32 0.87
CA TYR A 454 37.12 5.73 1.59
C TYR A 454 36.93 4.24 1.28
N SER A 455 37.23 3.81 0.04
CA SER A 455 37.17 2.39 -0.35
C SER A 455 38.29 1.60 0.33
N GLU A 456 39.53 2.10 0.34
CA GLU A 456 40.64 1.52 1.10
C GLU A 456 40.31 1.40 2.60
N ALA A 457 39.70 2.43 3.19
CA ALA A 457 39.27 2.40 4.58
C ALA A 457 38.20 1.31 4.83
N LEU A 458 37.27 1.11 3.90
CA LEU A 458 36.26 0.05 3.99
C LEU A 458 36.87 -1.35 3.87
N ASP A 459 37.92 -1.50 3.07
CA ASP A 459 38.60 -2.78 2.86
C ASP A 459 39.32 -3.28 4.09
N VAL A 460 39.98 -2.36 4.82
CA VAL A 460 40.62 -2.70 6.10
C VAL A 460 39.62 -2.76 7.26
N CYS A 461 38.44 -2.15 7.14
CA CYS A 461 37.48 -2.05 8.25
C CYS A 461 36.79 -3.40 8.56
N PRO A 462 36.94 -3.93 9.79
CA PRO A 462 36.23 -5.13 10.26
C PRO A 462 34.70 -4.98 10.22
N LEU A 463 33.99 -6.06 9.88
CA LEU A 463 32.53 -6.17 9.84
C LEU A 463 31.86 -5.87 11.19
N ARG A 464 32.57 -6.14 12.30
CA ARG A 464 32.09 -5.82 13.65
C ARG A 464 31.99 -4.31 13.93
N PHE A 465 32.80 -3.48 13.27
CA PHE A 465 32.79 -2.01 13.41
C PHE A 465 31.69 -1.37 12.53
N ARG A 466 30.43 -1.75 12.81
CA ARG A 466 29.27 -1.37 11.98
C ARG A 466 29.08 0.14 11.87
N THR A 467 29.31 0.89 12.96
CA THR A 467 29.13 2.34 12.99
C THR A 467 30.15 3.02 12.09
N GLU A 468 31.41 2.60 12.16
CA GLU A 468 32.49 3.11 11.33
C GLU A 468 32.26 2.76 9.86
N ARG A 469 31.89 1.51 9.54
CA ARG A 469 31.51 1.08 8.18
C ARG A 469 30.34 1.90 7.63
N MET A 470 29.30 2.13 8.44
CA MET A 470 28.15 2.95 8.05
C MET A 470 28.59 4.36 7.65
N VAL A 471 29.46 5.00 8.45
CA VAL A 471 29.96 6.35 8.14
C VAL A 471 30.81 6.36 6.87
N LEU A 472 31.69 5.37 6.70
CA LEU A 472 32.53 5.25 5.51
C LEU A 472 31.69 5.07 4.24
N TYR A 473 30.75 4.13 4.22
CA TYR A 473 29.82 3.95 3.09
C TYR A 473 29.02 5.23 2.81
N SER A 474 28.53 5.90 3.85
CA SER A 474 27.77 7.14 3.68
C SER A 474 28.63 8.26 3.05
N ASN A 475 29.89 8.39 3.44
CA ASN A 475 30.80 9.38 2.85
C ASN A 475 31.25 9.00 1.43
N LYS A 476 31.46 7.71 1.16
CA LYS A 476 31.70 7.19 -0.19
C LYS A 476 30.51 7.50 -1.12
N ALA A 477 29.27 7.33 -0.63
CA ALA A 477 28.07 7.73 -1.36
C ALA A 477 28.03 9.23 -1.67
N GLN A 478 28.50 10.09 -0.74
CA GLN A 478 28.62 11.53 -1.00
C GLN A 478 29.58 11.84 -2.14
N CYS A 479 30.72 11.14 -2.21
CA CYS A 479 31.67 11.30 -3.31
C CYS A 479 31.01 10.89 -4.63
N ASN A 480 30.35 9.72 -4.66
CA ASN A 480 29.63 9.24 -5.84
C ASN A 480 28.52 10.21 -6.31
N LEU A 481 27.80 10.87 -5.40
CA LEU A 481 26.84 11.91 -5.76
C LEU A 481 27.49 13.11 -6.45
N LEU A 482 28.61 13.62 -5.91
CA LEU A 482 29.33 14.75 -6.49
C LEU A 482 29.90 14.41 -7.87
N LEU A 483 30.31 13.15 -8.07
CA LEU A 483 30.77 12.60 -9.35
C LEU A 483 29.62 12.20 -10.29
N LYS A 484 28.37 12.45 -9.90
CA LYS A 484 27.15 12.09 -10.65
C LYS A 484 26.98 10.58 -10.92
N ASN A 485 27.64 9.72 -10.14
CA ASN A 485 27.52 8.26 -10.20
C ASN A 485 26.32 7.78 -9.35
N ALA A 486 25.10 8.01 -9.84
CA ALA A 486 23.86 7.77 -9.09
C ALA A 486 23.71 6.30 -8.63
N ASP A 487 23.99 5.31 -9.47
CA ASP A 487 23.84 3.89 -9.13
C ASP A 487 24.78 3.48 -7.99
N SER A 488 26.05 3.92 -8.02
CA SER A 488 27.02 3.71 -6.94
C SER A 488 26.62 4.43 -5.65
N ALA A 489 26.07 5.65 -5.75
CA ALA A 489 25.56 6.39 -4.60
C ALA A 489 24.37 5.68 -3.93
N ILE A 490 23.47 5.06 -4.72
CA ILE A 490 22.36 4.25 -4.21
C ILE A 490 22.88 3.02 -3.49
N SER A 491 23.81 2.29 -4.10
CA SER A 491 24.43 1.08 -3.52
C SER A 491 25.12 1.39 -2.18
N ASP A 492 26.04 2.36 -2.16
CA ASP A 492 26.78 2.75 -0.94
C ASP A 492 25.83 3.27 0.16
N SER A 493 24.83 4.09 -0.20
CA SER A 493 23.85 4.57 0.79
C SER A 493 22.99 3.45 1.35
N THR A 494 22.61 2.47 0.52
CA THR A 494 21.84 1.29 0.95
C THR A 494 22.64 0.42 1.90
N ARG A 495 23.93 0.19 1.62
CA ARG A 495 24.84 -0.53 2.53
C ARG A 495 24.97 0.19 3.87
N ALA A 496 25.11 1.51 3.86
CA ALA A 496 25.11 2.30 5.09
C ALA A 496 23.80 2.16 5.88
N LEU A 497 22.64 2.15 5.20
CA LEU A 497 21.33 2.01 5.85
C LEU A 497 21.09 0.60 6.41
N CYS A 498 21.64 -0.44 5.77
CA CYS A 498 21.65 -1.80 6.32
C CYS A 498 22.44 -1.91 7.64
N LEU A 499 23.44 -1.03 7.83
CA LEU A 499 24.31 -0.99 9.01
C LEU A 499 23.72 -0.18 10.16
N SER A 500 22.82 0.76 9.87
CA SER A 500 22.16 1.60 10.88
C SER A 500 21.34 0.80 11.87
N ASN A 501 21.23 1.31 13.10
CA ASN A 501 20.42 0.73 14.17
C ASN A 501 19.59 1.83 14.84
N PRO A 502 18.25 1.84 14.69
CA PRO A 502 17.42 0.91 13.90
C PRO A 502 17.74 0.97 12.39
N VAL A 503 17.37 -0.07 11.63
CA VAL A 503 17.60 -0.13 10.18
C VAL A 503 16.87 1.00 9.45
N ASN A 504 17.45 1.50 8.36
CA ASN A 504 16.92 2.60 7.54
C ASN A 504 16.71 3.93 8.30
N THR A 505 17.54 4.23 9.31
CA THR A 505 17.39 5.48 10.11
C THR A 505 18.52 6.50 9.94
N HIS A 506 19.63 6.14 9.28
CA HIS A 506 20.76 7.05 9.16
C HIS A 506 20.46 8.22 8.21
N GLY A 507 20.14 9.39 8.78
CA GLY A 507 19.64 10.56 8.05
C GLY A 507 20.51 11.03 6.88
N LYS A 508 21.85 11.06 7.03
CA LYS A 508 22.74 11.45 5.92
C LYS A 508 22.64 10.48 4.74
N SER A 509 22.56 9.18 5.01
CA SER A 509 22.41 8.18 3.94
C SER A 509 21.05 8.23 3.28
N LEU A 510 19.97 8.46 4.03
CA LEU A 510 18.62 8.66 3.46
C LEU A 510 18.61 9.87 2.52
N TRP A 511 19.15 11.00 2.97
CA TRP A 511 19.21 12.21 2.13
C TRP A 511 20.07 12.00 0.89
N ARG A 512 21.24 11.36 1.01
CA ARG A 512 22.12 11.03 -0.12
C ARG A 512 21.42 10.11 -1.13
N ARG A 513 20.76 9.06 -0.67
CA ARG A 513 20.06 8.12 -1.54
C ARG A 513 18.84 8.73 -2.23
N SER A 514 18.11 9.61 -1.54
CA SER A 514 17.00 10.35 -2.16
C SER A 514 17.46 11.21 -3.34
N GLN A 515 18.59 11.91 -3.22
CA GLN A 515 19.15 12.70 -4.32
C GLN A 515 19.59 11.81 -5.49
N ALA A 516 20.19 10.65 -5.20
CA ALA A 516 20.57 9.69 -6.24
C ALA A 516 19.35 9.10 -6.97
N TYR A 517 18.27 8.80 -6.24
CA TYR A 517 17.00 8.39 -6.84
C TYR A 517 16.37 9.48 -7.70
N ASP A 518 16.39 10.74 -7.25
CA ASP A 518 15.94 11.89 -8.06
C ASP A 518 16.72 12.01 -9.37
N MET A 519 18.05 11.87 -9.34
CA MET A 519 18.89 11.85 -10.55
C MET A 519 18.52 10.74 -11.54
N LYS A 520 17.96 9.63 -11.05
CA LYS A 520 17.54 8.48 -11.87
C LYS A 520 16.07 8.60 -12.35
N GLY A 521 15.35 9.64 -11.92
CA GLY A 521 13.91 9.76 -12.17
C GLY A 521 13.05 8.79 -11.34
N MET A 522 13.63 8.22 -10.27
CA MET A 522 12.96 7.26 -9.38
C MET A 522 12.21 8.01 -8.28
N ALA A 523 11.12 8.67 -8.68
CA ALA A 523 10.41 9.62 -7.83
C ALA A 523 9.83 8.98 -6.57
N LYS A 524 9.29 7.75 -6.67
CA LYS A 524 8.71 7.01 -5.55
C LYS A 524 9.76 6.72 -4.48
N GLU A 525 10.88 6.14 -4.87
CA GLU A 525 11.96 5.79 -3.96
C GLU A 525 12.60 7.03 -3.33
N SER A 526 12.77 8.10 -4.11
CA SER A 526 13.22 9.40 -3.59
C SER A 526 12.27 9.98 -2.55
N LEU A 527 10.96 9.91 -2.78
CA LEU A 527 9.95 10.39 -1.85
C LEU A 527 9.98 9.61 -0.53
N MET A 528 10.07 8.28 -0.59
CA MET A 528 10.13 7.42 0.60
C MET A 528 11.35 7.73 1.47
N ASP A 529 12.53 7.89 0.85
CA ASP A 529 13.75 8.29 1.57
C ASP A 529 13.63 9.68 2.18
N CYS A 530 13.00 10.64 1.48
CA CYS A 530 12.74 11.97 2.02
C CYS A 530 11.79 11.95 3.23
N ILE A 531 10.71 11.18 3.16
CA ILE A 531 9.76 11.03 4.28
C ILE A 531 10.45 10.40 5.49
N MET A 532 11.23 9.34 5.30
CA MET A 532 11.98 8.73 6.40
C MET A 532 13.04 9.66 6.98
N PHE A 533 13.75 10.42 6.14
CA PHE A 533 14.70 11.44 6.58
C PHE A 533 14.03 12.46 7.50
N MET A 534 12.84 12.93 7.10
CA MET A 534 12.07 13.89 7.89
C MET A 534 11.56 13.33 9.21
N ASN A 535 11.09 12.08 9.24
CA ASN A 535 10.68 11.42 10.48
C ASN A 535 11.83 11.36 11.50
N GLY A 536 13.06 11.15 11.02
CA GLY A 536 14.27 11.21 11.85
C GLY A 536 14.51 12.59 12.47
N CYS A 537 14.30 13.67 11.71
CA CYS A 537 14.46 15.05 12.19
C CYS A 537 13.38 15.49 13.21
N ILE A 538 12.20 14.85 13.18
CA ILE A 538 11.10 15.16 14.11
C ILE A 538 11.35 14.50 15.47
N LYS A 539 11.76 13.23 15.48
CA LYS A 539 12.04 12.47 16.73
C LYS A 539 13.18 13.05 17.56
N SER A 540 14.11 13.80 16.96
CA SER A 540 15.21 14.44 17.68
C SER A 540 14.86 15.78 18.35
N ASN A 541 13.68 16.35 18.06
CA ASN A 541 13.29 17.69 18.53
C ASN A 541 12.05 17.61 19.43
N GLU A 542 12.22 17.13 20.67
CA GLU A 542 11.15 17.14 21.69
C GLU A 542 10.78 18.56 22.19
N THR A 543 11.49 19.61 21.77
CA THR A 543 11.15 20.99 22.13
C THR A 543 11.24 21.97 20.95
N LYS A 544 10.11 22.67 20.72
CA LYS A 544 9.92 23.91 19.94
C LYS A 544 10.18 23.86 18.42
N ARG A 545 9.07 23.77 17.67
CA ARG A 545 8.89 24.03 16.21
C ARG A 545 9.82 23.23 15.30
N VAL A 546 9.28 22.14 14.75
CA VAL A 546 9.86 21.36 13.65
C VAL A 546 10.16 22.30 12.47
N LYS A 547 11.43 22.68 12.28
CA LYS A 547 11.88 23.40 11.08
C LYS A 547 12.32 22.38 10.04
N ILE A 548 11.41 22.07 9.12
CA ILE A 548 11.73 21.28 7.92
C ILE A 548 12.75 22.07 7.09
N PRO A 549 13.93 21.51 6.77
CA PRO A 549 14.88 22.20 5.91
C PRO A 549 14.24 22.48 4.54
N TYR A 550 14.39 23.70 4.03
CA TYR A 550 13.75 24.13 2.78
C TYR A 550 14.07 23.22 1.59
N TYR A 551 15.32 22.75 1.49
CA TYR A 551 15.74 21.82 0.44
C TYR A 551 14.97 20.50 0.47
N ALA A 552 14.64 20.00 1.68
CA ALA A 552 13.91 18.74 1.86
C ALA A 552 12.42 18.95 1.51
N ALA A 553 11.83 20.05 1.95
CA ALA A 553 10.46 20.42 1.57
C ALA A 553 10.30 20.56 0.04
N ARG A 554 11.28 21.20 -0.62
CA ARG A 554 11.29 21.35 -2.08
C ARG A 554 11.40 19.99 -2.80
N MET A 555 12.29 19.12 -2.34
CA MET A 555 12.43 17.77 -2.90
C MET A 555 11.15 16.96 -2.71
N ILE A 556 10.58 16.96 -1.51
CA ILE A 556 9.32 16.27 -1.21
C ILE A 556 8.20 16.75 -2.12
N SER A 557 8.05 18.07 -2.28
CA SER A 557 7.01 18.64 -3.15
C SER A 557 7.17 18.16 -4.59
N LYS A 558 8.40 18.25 -5.13
CA LYS A 558 8.73 17.74 -6.48
C LYS A 558 8.36 16.26 -6.64
N GLN A 559 8.73 15.41 -5.67
CA GLN A 559 8.48 13.97 -5.80
C GLN A 559 7.02 13.59 -5.57
N MET A 560 6.32 14.29 -4.68
CA MET A 560 4.88 14.07 -4.48
C MET A 560 4.09 14.42 -5.74
N ASP A 561 4.41 15.52 -6.42
CA ASP A 561 3.79 15.86 -7.71
C ASP A 561 4.04 14.81 -8.79
N ALA A 562 5.27 14.26 -8.83
CA ALA A 562 5.67 13.23 -9.79
C ALA A 562 5.06 11.85 -9.47
N THR A 563 4.79 11.55 -8.20
CA THR A 563 4.25 10.26 -7.73
C THR A 563 2.76 10.28 -7.45
N TRP A 564 2.11 11.43 -7.63
CA TRP A 564 0.67 11.58 -7.46
C TRP A 564 -0.07 10.54 -8.29
N ILE A 565 -1.05 9.86 -7.69
CA ILE A 565 -1.69 8.69 -8.31
C ILE A 565 -2.39 9.03 -9.63
N PHE A 566 -2.80 10.30 -9.81
CA PHE A 566 -3.40 10.79 -11.05
C PHE A 566 -2.41 11.46 -12.02
N ALA A 567 -1.10 11.44 -11.74
CA ALA A 567 -0.10 12.13 -12.57
C ALA A 567 -0.15 11.69 -14.04
N THR A 568 -0.26 10.38 -14.30
CA THR A 568 -0.37 9.83 -15.66
C THR A 568 -1.67 10.25 -16.34
N ALA A 569 -2.81 10.15 -15.64
CA ALA A 569 -4.11 10.56 -16.18
C ALA A 569 -4.14 12.05 -16.53
N ARG A 570 -3.60 12.90 -15.63
CA ARG A 570 -3.41 14.32 -15.87
C ARG A 570 -2.59 14.60 -17.12
N SER A 571 -1.46 13.91 -17.29
CA SER A 571 -0.59 14.08 -18.46
C SER A 571 -1.31 13.72 -19.76
N LYS A 572 -2.09 12.62 -19.77
CA LYS A 572 -2.89 12.22 -20.94
C LYS A 572 -3.92 13.30 -21.32
N VAL A 573 -4.69 13.80 -20.35
CA VAL A 573 -5.71 14.84 -20.60
C VAL A 573 -5.10 16.13 -21.15
N LYS A 574 -3.93 16.55 -20.64
CA LYS A 574 -3.21 17.73 -21.15
C LYS A 574 -2.82 17.56 -22.63
N LYS A 575 -2.23 16.41 -22.98
CA LYS A 575 -1.87 16.10 -24.38
C LYS A 575 -3.07 16.09 -25.33
N THR A 576 -4.21 15.54 -24.90
CA THR A 576 -5.43 15.53 -25.72
C THR A 576 -5.97 16.95 -25.97
N LYS A 577 -5.89 17.83 -24.97
CA LYS A 577 -6.28 19.24 -25.14
C LYS A 577 -5.36 20.00 -26.09
N GLU A 578 -4.05 19.78 -25.98
CA GLU A 578 -3.04 20.38 -26.86
C GLU A 578 -3.23 19.92 -28.32
N LEU A 579 -3.52 18.64 -28.56
CA LEU A 579 -3.83 18.12 -29.90
C LEU A 579 -5.10 18.71 -30.51
N ASN A 580 -6.13 18.95 -29.68
CA ASN A 580 -7.40 19.52 -30.13
C ASN A 580 -7.33 21.03 -30.39
N GLN A 581 -6.34 21.74 -29.83
CA GLN A 581 -6.11 23.17 -30.05
C GLN A 581 -5.32 23.47 -31.34
N ILE A 582 -4.75 22.46 -32.01
CA ILE A 582 -4.05 22.63 -33.29
C ILE A 582 -5.04 22.73 -34.48
N GLY A 583 -6.36 22.62 -34.24
CA GLY A 583 -7.40 22.61 -35.28
C GLY A 583 -8.57 23.59 -35.12
N GLY A 584 -8.48 24.61 -34.26
CA GLY A 584 -9.55 25.59 -34.08
C GLY A 584 -9.03 26.94 -33.60
N ASP A 585 -9.56 28.01 -34.20
CA ASP A 585 -9.13 29.41 -34.08
C ASP A 585 -8.80 29.90 -32.66
N GLU A 586 -7.78 30.76 -32.63
CA GLU A 586 -7.33 31.53 -31.47
C GLU A 586 -8.42 32.49 -30.99
N ASP A 587 -9.23 32.09 -30.01
CA ASP A 587 -9.95 33.05 -29.15
C ASP A 587 -10.37 32.42 -27.81
N ALA A 588 -9.51 32.60 -26.80
CA ALA A 588 -9.87 32.93 -25.42
C ALA A 588 -8.64 32.70 -24.52
N ASN A 589 -8.08 33.81 -24.06
CA ASN A 589 -7.08 33.89 -23.00
C ASN A 589 -7.73 33.49 -21.65
N GLU A 590 -7.99 32.20 -21.44
CA GLU A 590 -8.26 31.65 -20.11
C GLU A 590 -6.92 31.53 -19.37
N GLY A 591 -6.75 32.40 -18.37
CA GLY A 591 -5.52 32.53 -17.61
C GLY A 591 -4.95 31.18 -17.16
N ASN A 592 -3.63 31.04 -17.33
CA ASN A 592 -2.79 30.03 -16.71
C ASN A 592 -2.90 30.13 -15.17
N HIS A 593 -4.01 29.66 -14.60
CA HIS A 593 -4.01 29.17 -13.25
C HIS A 593 -3.25 27.84 -13.29
N GLU A 594 -1.94 27.92 -13.06
CA GLU A 594 -1.15 26.79 -12.59
C GLU A 594 -2.00 26.01 -11.58
N GLU A 595 -2.25 24.73 -11.86
CA GLU A 595 -2.84 23.81 -10.91
C GLU A 595 -2.06 23.97 -9.61
N ARG A 596 -2.64 24.60 -8.59
CA ARG A 596 -2.03 24.60 -7.26
C ARG A 596 -1.89 23.12 -6.90
N PRO A 597 -0.67 22.63 -6.66
CA PRO A 597 -0.49 21.30 -6.12
C PRO A 597 -1.38 21.17 -4.87
N PRO A 598 -1.86 19.96 -4.50
CA PRO A 598 -2.47 19.73 -3.19
C PRO A 598 -1.63 20.42 -2.11
N ASP A 599 -2.18 20.91 -0.99
CA ASP A 599 -1.31 21.45 0.06
C ASP A 599 -0.40 20.33 0.58
N HIS A 600 0.79 20.22 -0.03
CA HIS A 600 1.77 19.18 0.18
C HIS A 600 2.21 19.19 1.63
N LYS A 601 2.13 20.34 2.28
CA LYS A 601 2.40 20.51 3.70
C LYS A 601 1.32 19.83 4.56
N ALA A 602 0.04 19.97 4.22
CA ALA A 602 -1.05 19.29 4.93
C ALA A 602 -1.01 17.78 4.72
N LEU A 603 -0.75 17.31 3.49
CA LEU A 603 -0.62 15.88 3.20
C LEU A 603 0.64 15.27 3.87
N MET A 604 1.76 16.00 3.88
CA MET A 604 2.98 15.61 4.60
C MET A 604 2.76 15.54 6.11
N MET A 605 2.15 16.56 6.72
CA MET A 605 1.81 16.56 8.15
C MET A 605 0.86 15.41 8.49
N MET A 606 -0.15 15.16 7.66
CA MET A 606 -1.08 14.04 7.86
C MET A 606 -0.39 12.67 7.74
N VAL A 607 0.50 12.47 6.78
CA VAL A 607 1.27 11.22 6.63
C VAL A 607 2.21 11.02 7.82
N MET A 608 2.82 12.09 8.33
CA MET A 608 3.70 12.03 9.52
C MET A 608 2.93 11.78 10.81
N GLU A 609 1.75 12.39 10.97
CA GLU A 609 0.85 12.17 12.12
C GLU A 609 0.26 10.75 12.07
N LYS A 610 -0.25 10.31 10.92
CA LYS A 610 -0.82 8.97 10.74
C LYS A 610 0.23 7.87 10.91
N LYS A 611 1.47 8.05 10.47
CA LYS A 611 2.55 7.05 10.68
C LYS A 611 2.92 6.87 12.16
N ASN A 612 2.62 7.86 13.02
CA ASN A 612 2.73 7.74 14.48
C ASN A 612 1.44 7.23 15.17
N ILE A 613 0.27 7.36 14.54
CA ILE A 613 -1.05 7.06 15.13
C ILE A 613 -1.61 5.69 14.70
N LEU A 614 -1.23 5.15 13.54
CA LEU A 614 -1.82 3.91 12.97
C LEU A 614 -1.12 2.60 13.33
N MET A 615 -0.30 2.57 14.39
CA MET A 615 0.16 1.30 14.98
C MET A 615 -0.99 0.41 15.50
N HIS A 616 -2.23 0.94 15.62
CA HIS A 616 -3.40 0.14 15.97
C HIS A 616 -4.68 0.67 15.31
N GLY A 617 -5.30 -0.14 14.45
CA GLY A 617 -6.71 0.00 14.08
C GLY A 617 -6.97 0.24 12.59
N LEU A 618 -7.66 -0.70 11.95
CA LEU A 618 -8.08 -0.75 10.54
C LEU A 618 -7.07 -1.34 9.54
N SER A 619 -6.15 -2.18 10.02
CA SER A 619 -5.67 -3.29 9.18
C SER A 619 -6.79 -4.32 9.06
N THR A 620 -7.52 -4.32 7.94
CA THR A 620 -8.34 -5.48 7.52
C THR A 620 -7.49 -6.55 6.85
N ILE A 621 -6.17 -6.39 6.88
CA ILE A 621 -5.20 -7.40 6.49
C ILE A 621 -4.47 -7.80 7.78
N SER A 622 -5.14 -8.58 8.65
CA SER A 622 -4.34 -9.54 9.38
C SER A 622 -3.70 -10.41 8.31
N GLU A 623 -2.42 -10.17 8.04
CA GLU A 623 -1.57 -11.14 7.38
C GLU A 623 -1.66 -12.40 8.23
N GLU A 624 -2.62 -13.28 7.95
CA GLU A 624 -2.47 -14.66 8.36
C GLU A 624 -1.15 -15.11 7.74
N PRO A 625 -0.15 -15.47 8.56
CA PRO A 625 1.11 -15.90 8.01
C PRO A 625 0.83 -17.13 7.15
N PHE A 626 1.21 -17.03 5.87
CA PHE A 626 1.05 -18.06 4.86
C PHE A 626 1.86 -19.31 5.25
N TYR A 627 1.36 -20.11 6.19
CA TYR A 627 1.94 -21.38 6.64
C TYR A 627 1.34 -22.59 5.91
N ALA A 628 0.38 -22.38 5.00
CA ALA A 628 -0.42 -23.45 4.42
C ALA A 628 0.32 -24.37 3.41
N LYS A 629 1.51 -24.02 2.91
CA LYS A 629 2.31 -24.93 2.05
C LYS A 629 3.52 -25.58 2.77
N GLU A 630 4.01 -25.02 3.88
CA GLU A 630 5.18 -25.56 4.59
C GLU A 630 4.82 -26.49 5.76
N ALA A 631 3.72 -26.21 6.49
CA ALA A 631 3.23 -27.09 7.54
C ALA A 631 2.73 -28.43 6.98
N GLY A 632 2.10 -28.42 5.80
CA GLY A 632 1.67 -29.62 5.08
C GLY A 632 2.85 -30.51 4.68
N ARG A 633 3.92 -29.91 4.12
CA ARG A 633 5.17 -30.63 3.80
C ARG A 633 5.85 -31.19 5.04
N ARG A 634 5.98 -30.43 6.13
CA ARG A 634 6.59 -30.92 7.39
C ARG A 634 5.75 -32.00 8.09
N LYS A 635 4.41 -31.94 8.04
CA LYS A 635 3.52 -33.01 8.54
C LYS A 635 3.65 -34.27 7.69
N MET A 636 3.68 -34.15 6.36
CA MET A 636 3.81 -35.28 5.43
C MET A 636 5.21 -35.91 5.48
N GLU A 637 6.26 -35.12 5.71
CA GLU A 637 7.65 -35.58 5.88
C GLU A 637 7.88 -36.21 7.26
N ARG A 638 7.26 -35.69 8.33
CA ARG A 638 7.21 -36.34 9.66
C ARG A 638 6.40 -37.64 9.63
N ALA A 639 5.31 -37.70 8.88
CA ALA A 639 4.53 -38.92 8.67
C ALA A 639 5.34 -39.97 7.87
N ARG A 640 6.04 -39.56 6.80
CA ARG A 640 6.98 -40.45 6.06
C ARG A 640 8.15 -40.94 6.92
N ARG A 641 8.69 -40.12 7.84
CA ARG A 641 9.74 -40.55 8.78
C ARG A 641 9.23 -41.48 9.88
N ARG A 642 7.96 -41.38 10.29
CA ARG A 642 7.32 -42.31 11.24
C ARG A 642 6.98 -43.65 10.57
N LEU A 643 6.51 -43.64 9.33
CA LEU A 643 6.26 -44.85 8.53
C LEU A 643 7.55 -45.61 8.19
N LYS A 644 8.69 -44.93 7.98
CA LYS A 644 10.00 -45.58 7.78
C LYS A 644 10.66 -46.11 9.06
N LYS A 645 10.22 -45.67 10.24
CA LYS A 645 10.74 -46.15 11.54
C LYS A 645 9.94 -47.31 12.14
N GLY A 646 8.81 -47.69 11.52
CA GLY A 646 7.95 -48.80 11.96
C GLY A 646 8.22 -50.16 11.31
N VAL A 647 9.28 -50.31 10.51
CA VAL A 647 9.58 -51.56 9.77
C VAL A 647 10.94 -52.17 10.18
N VAL A 648 11.50 -51.78 11.32
CA VAL A 648 12.67 -52.47 11.89
C VAL A 648 12.45 -52.68 13.38
N ALA A 649 11.68 -53.71 13.71
CA ALA A 649 11.73 -54.39 15.01
C ALA A 649 11.10 -55.78 14.91
N GLN A 650 11.95 -56.79 14.68
CA GLN A 650 11.95 -58.06 15.40
C GLN A 650 13.44 -58.39 15.68
N PRO A 651 13.83 -59.26 16.63
CA PRO A 651 13.01 -60.15 17.48
C PRO A 651 13.39 -60.12 18.99
N THR A 652 12.48 -60.60 19.84
CA THR A 652 12.61 -61.74 20.79
C THR A 652 11.33 -61.83 21.61
#